data_AF-A0A7J6EI80-F1
#
_entry.id   AF-A0A7J6EI80-F1
#
_cell.length_a   1.000
_cell.length_b   1.000
_cell.length_c   1.000
_cell.angle_alpha   90.00
_cell.angle_beta   90.00
_cell.angle_gamma   90.00
#
_symmetry.space_group_name_H-M   'P 1'
#
loop_
_entity.id
_entity.type
_entity.pdbx_description
1 polymer ?
#
loop_
_entity_poly.entity_id
_entity_poly.type
_entity_poly.pdbx_seq_one_letter_code
_entity_poly.pdbx_strand_id
1 'polypeptide(L)'
;MSTITIEPLFHHSRIRNATCFSGSNRFHSSSSFYAHPNNLFSSSHAQPRFFCNFKPPRPLLLRASSTDTALLDTSTSSDVSFKKTFPLKQTILEEGKIFIRLDRGKNEQHWQLTVGCDIPGNWILHWGVSYIDDVGNDWDQPPEGMIPSGSVRIKDYAIETQLKKSSSSSAGDTFQEVKIDFDPKSAIAAINFVLKQDEETGSWYQHKGRDFKVPLVDYLQEDGNMVGRKKGNSMWPGALGQLSNIFITKEQLDSKDEDSSMDSIEPIKEKKILEGFYEEIPIAKKVDVHNSITVSVRKCPDTEKILLSMETDILGNVVVHWGVCTDDAKNWELPSSPYPPDTVIFKDKALRTLLQPKEGGNGSQGLFTLEEGPQGFLFVLKQSEKTWLKYMGNDFYVPLSSSSISSVLPTSGLSAGQETPGKSVEESEGSLSAYTKGIISEIRSLVSISSEKSLKTKTKEAQESILQEIEKLAAEAYSMFRSSVAAPPEEAVSETEELELPVKIQSGTGTGYEIVCQGFNWESNKSGKWYMELKEKAEELSSLGFTVIWLPPPTESVSPEGYMPKDLYNLNSRYGTIDELKEIVNKFHQVGIKVLGDAVLNHRCAHYKNQNGVWNIFGGRLNWDDRAVVADDPHFQRRGNKSSGDNFHAAPNIDHSQDFVRKDIKEWLCWLRKEIGYDGWRLDFVRGFWGGYVKDYLDASEPYFAVGEYWDSLSYTYGEMDHNQDAHRQRIIDWINATSGTAGAFDVTTKGILHAALDRCEYWRLSDQKGKPPGVVGWWPSRAVTFIENHDTGSTQGHWRFPGGKEMQGYAYILTHPGTPSVFYDHIFSHCQSEIGGLISIRNRNKINCRSTIKITKAERDVYAAIIDEKVAMKIGPGHYEPHSESQKWSLAMEGRDYKVWEASG
;
A
#
# COMPACT_ATOMS: atom_id res chain seq x y z
N MET A 1 40.38 3.36 -58.10
CA MET A 1 39.22 2.74 -58.78
C MET A 1 38.12 2.68 -57.72
N SER A 2 37.27 3.68 -57.53
CA SER A 2 36.58 4.53 -58.52
C SER A 2 35.61 3.68 -59.37
N THR A 3 34.30 3.97 -59.48
CA THR A 3 33.54 5.16 -59.02
C THR A 3 32.02 4.97 -59.21
N ILE A 4 31.21 5.76 -58.48
CA ILE A 4 29.91 6.37 -58.88
C ILE A 4 28.67 5.44 -58.96
N THR A 5 27.65 5.57 -58.08
CA THR A 5 26.52 6.55 -57.98
C THR A 5 25.45 6.43 -59.08
N ILE A 6 24.16 6.58 -58.73
CA ILE A 6 23.13 7.40 -59.43
C ILE A 6 21.78 7.35 -58.67
N GLU A 7 21.26 8.52 -58.28
CA GLU A 7 19.81 8.84 -58.25
C GLU A 7 19.47 9.62 -59.54
N PRO A 8 18.23 9.57 -60.04
CA PRO A 8 17.34 10.75 -59.95
C PRO A 8 15.86 10.36 -59.68
N LEU A 9 15.00 11.13 -58.98
CA LEU A 9 14.57 12.54 -59.02
C LEU A 9 13.52 12.93 -60.11
N PHE A 10 12.44 13.58 -59.63
CA PHE A 10 11.44 14.43 -60.33
C PHE A 10 10.39 13.76 -61.27
N HIS A 11 9.18 14.30 -61.52
CA HIS A 11 8.53 15.57 -61.12
C HIS A 11 6.97 15.51 -61.13
N HIS A 12 6.33 16.37 -60.30
CA HIS A 12 5.06 17.12 -60.50
C HIS A 12 3.80 16.56 -61.19
N SER A 13 2.65 16.79 -60.53
CA SER A 13 1.54 17.57 -61.11
C SER A 13 0.67 18.27 -60.03
N ARG A 14 0.12 19.45 -60.35
CA ARG A 14 -0.73 20.33 -59.50
C ARG A 14 -1.76 21.03 -60.44
N ILE A 15 -2.77 21.75 -59.91
CA ILE A 15 -3.78 22.61 -60.63
C ILE A 15 -4.97 21.79 -61.21
N ARG A 16 -6.29 22.12 -61.14
CA ARG A 16 -7.17 23.28 -60.74
C ARG A 16 -8.52 22.73 -60.18
N ASN A 17 -9.13 23.21 -59.09
CA ASN A 17 -10.13 24.31 -58.95
C ASN A 17 -11.28 24.40 -59.98
N ALA A 18 -12.57 24.40 -59.54
CA ALA A 18 -13.43 25.60 -59.45
C ALA A 18 -14.97 25.41 -59.16
N THR A 19 -15.49 26.21 -58.22
CA THR A 19 -16.82 26.92 -58.18
C THR A 19 -18.19 26.27 -57.88
N CYS A 20 -19.07 27.12 -57.31
CA CYS A 20 -20.34 26.85 -56.59
C CYS A 20 -21.63 27.10 -57.43
N PHE A 21 -22.80 26.68 -56.92
CA PHE A 21 -24.05 27.47 -56.99
C PHE A 21 -25.06 27.14 -55.86
N SER A 22 -25.85 28.17 -55.53
CA SER A 22 -26.96 28.39 -54.56
C SER A 22 -28.15 27.39 -54.51
N GLY A 23 -29.05 27.43 -53.51
CA GLY A 23 -29.10 28.27 -52.29
C GLY A 23 -30.42 28.21 -51.46
N SER A 24 -30.43 28.98 -50.37
CA SER A 24 -31.55 29.68 -49.69
C SER A 24 -32.91 29.01 -49.40
N ASN A 25 -33.29 28.96 -48.11
CA ASN A 25 -34.44 29.75 -47.62
C ASN A 25 -34.45 29.95 -46.07
N ARG A 26 -35.19 30.97 -45.62
CA ARG A 26 -35.35 31.40 -44.19
C ARG A 26 -36.62 30.78 -43.57
N PHE A 27 -36.80 30.83 -42.25
CA PHE A 27 -37.83 31.64 -41.54
C PHE A 27 -37.96 31.31 -40.01
N HIS A 28 -37.87 32.38 -39.19
CA HIS A 28 -38.66 32.72 -37.99
C HIS A 28 -39.15 31.70 -36.92
N SER A 29 -38.64 31.93 -35.70
CA SER A 29 -39.33 32.36 -34.45
C SER A 29 -40.64 31.73 -33.90
N SER A 30 -40.75 31.86 -32.56
CA SER A 30 -41.93 32.14 -31.72
C SER A 30 -42.84 30.99 -31.23
N SER A 31 -42.62 30.60 -29.97
CA SER A 31 -43.58 30.61 -28.83
C SER A 31 -45.00 30.04 -28.96
N SER A 32 -45.40 29.31 -27.90
CA SER A 32 -46.55 29.57 -27.00
C SER A 32 -47.45 28.36 -26.69
N PHE A 33 -47.80 28.31 -25.40
CA PHE A 33 -48.82 27.50 -24.74
C PHE A 33 -50.13 27.32 -25.52
N TYR A 34 -50.79 26.17 -25.34
CA TYR A 34 -52.25 26.13 -25.08
C TYR A 34 -52.63 24.96 -24.18
N ALA A 35 -53.72 25.12 -23.42
CA ALA A 35 -54.20 24.17 -22.42
C ALA A 35 -55.43 23.37 -22.89
N HIS A 36 -55.68 22.24 -22.19
CA HIS A 36 -56.95 21.52 -21.91
C HIS A 36 -58.28 21.97 -22.56
N PRO A 37 -59.20 21.03 -22.91
CA PRO A 37 -60.20 20.61 -21.90
C PRO A 37 -60.83 19.19 -21.95
N ASN A 38 -61.14 18.67 -20.74
CA ASN A 38 -62.42 18.09 -20.25
C ASN A 38 -63.02 16.70 -20.62
N ASN A 39 -63.61 16.10 -19.56
CA ASN A 39 -64.82 15.25 -19.45
C ASN A 39 -64.75 13.76 -19.88
N LEU A 40 -65.48 12.78 -19.30
CA LEU A 40 -66.36 12.60 -18.09
C LEU A 40 -66.49 11.05 -17.87
N PHE A 41 -66.62 10.46 -16.67
CA PHE A 41 -67.84 10.05 -15.91
C PHE A 41 -67.36 9.17 -14.70
N SER A 42 -67.76 9.38 -13.43
CA SER A 42 -68.97 8.88 -12.70
C SER A 42 -69.11 7.34 -12.66
N SER A 43 -69.23 6.61 -11.54
CA SER A 43 -70.07 6.73 -10.29
C SER A 43 -69.38 6.04 -9.07
N SER A 44 -69.48 6.38 -7.76
CA SER A 44 -70.56 6.75 -6.80
C SER A 44 -71.43 5.54 -6.34
N HIS A 45 -71.52 5.04 -5.09
CA HIS A 45 -71.96 5.61 -3.77
C HIS A 45 -71.93 4.47 -2.67
N ALA A 46 -72.24 4.60 -1.37
CA ALA A 46 -72.11 5.66 -0.32
C ALA A 46 -72.65 5.18 1.09
N GLN A 47 -71.95 5.53 2.20
CA GLN A 47 -72.47 5.86 3.57
C GLN A 47 -73.36 4.86 4.40
N PRO A 48 -73.79 5.12 5.68
CA PRO A 48 -73.42 6.14 6.71
C PRO A 48 -73.19 5.67 8.20
N ARG A 49 -72.39 6.47 8.95
CA ARG A 49 -72.53 7.05 10.34
C ARG A 49 -73.21 6.35 11.59
N PHE A 50 -72.72 6.79 12.78
CA PHE A 50 -73.39 7.12 14.09
C PHE A 50 -73.19 6.27 15.39
N PHE A 51 -72.35 6.79 16.31
CA PHE A 51 -72.52 7.07 17.77
C PHE A 51 -72.85 6.00 18.87
N CYS A 52 -72.29 6.28 20.07
CA CYS A 52 -72.70 5.87 21.45
C CYS A 52 -72.50 4.40 21.94
N ASN A 53 -72.37 4.06 23.25
CA ASN A 53 -71.86 4.73 24.47
C ASN A 53 -71.79 3.68 25.65
N PHE A 54 -71.10 3.98 26.76
CA PHE A 54 -71.12 3.32 28.11
C PHE A 54 -70.27 2.06 28.47
N LYS A 55 -69.89 2.03 29.77
CA LYS A 55 -69.05 1.10 30.59
C LYS A 55 -69.97 0.13 31.41
N PRO A 56 -69.59 -0.62 32.50
CA PRO A 56 -68.34 -0.81 33.30
C PRO A 56 -68.00 -2.34 33.51
N PRO A 57 -67.29 -2.88 34.56
CA PRO A 57 -66.65 -2.32 35.77
C PRO A 57 -65.20 -2.81 36.08
N ARG A 58 -64.88 -3.05 37.37
CA ARG A 58 -63.58 -3.38 38.03
C ARG A 58 -63.65 -4.72 38.81
N PRO A 59 -62.55 -5.22 39.42
CA PRO A 59 -62.30 -4.85 40.82
C PRO A 59 -60.85 -4.35 41.12
N LEU A 60 -60.66 -3.89 42.36
CA LEU A 60 -59.49 -3.13 42.86
C LEU A 60 -58.57 -3.97 43.76
N LEU A 61 -57.34 -3.50 43.95
CA LEU A 61 -56.72 -3.53 45.28
C LEU A 61 -55.92 -2.23 45.53
N LEU A 62 -56.13 -1.65 46.71
CA LEU A 62 -55.63 -0.34 47.16
C LEU A 62 -54.64 -0.56 48.31
N ARG A 63 -53.54 0.20 48.37
CA ARG A 63 -53.12 0.77 49.67
C ARG A 63 -52.23 2.03 49.58
N ALA A 64 -52.66 3.03 50.36
CA ALA A 64 -51.89 4.07 51.03
C ALA A 64 -51.05 5.06 50.18
N SER A 65 -51.69 6.20 49.93
CA SER A 65 -51.14 7.53 49.67
C SER A 65 -50.11 8.05 50.70
N SER A 66 -49.25 8.98 50.25
CA SER A 66 -49.11 10.29 50.89
C SER A 66 -48.99 11.39 49.83
N THR A 67 -49.60 12.52 50.13
CA THR A 67 -49.60 13.81 49.42
C THR A 67 -48.19 14.44 49.30
N ASP A 68 -47.90 15.42 48.44
CA ASP A 68 -48.82 16.40 47.84
C ASP A 68 -48.45 16.89 46.41
N THR A 69 -49.28 17.80 45.87
CA THR A 69 -49.51 18.00 44.43
C THR A 69 -48.92 19.31 43.88
N ALA A 70 -48.33 19.25 42.68
CA ALA A 70 -48.34 20.37 41.73
C ALA A 70 -48.23 19.87 40.28
N LEU A 71 -49.38 19.59 39.64
CA LEU A 71 -49.48 19.64 38.18
C LEU A 71 -49.45 21.11 37.75
N LEU A 72 -48.73 21.42 36.67
CA LEU A 72 -48.91 22.69 35.97
C LEU A 72 -48.77 22.47 34.46
N ASP A 73 -49.73 23.01 33.73
CA ASP A 73 -50.00 22.70 32.33
C ASP A 73 -48.93 23.18 31.33
N THR A 74 -48.95 22.54 30.17
CA THR A 74 -48.26 22.99 28.96
C THR A 74 -48.79 24.35 28.49
N SER A 75 -47.99 25.42 28.56
CA SER A 75 -47.80 26.38 27.46
C SER A 75 -46.74 27.45 27.76
N THR A 76 -46.27 28.10 26.70
CA THR A 76 -45.37 29.29 26.65
C THR A 76 -43.87 29.07 26.81
N SER A 77 -43.13 29.90 26.07
CA SER A 77 -41.72 29.75 25.68
C SER A 77 -40.74 29.52 26.84
N SER A 78 -39.91 28.50 26.72
CA SER A 78 -38.60 28.45 27.39
C SER A 78 -37.55 28.40 26.30
N ASP A 79 -36.88 29.54 26.09
CA ASP A 79 -36.02 29.76 24.92
C ASP A 79 -34.89 28.73 24.86
N VAL A 80 -34.98 27.87 23.84
CA VAL A 80 -33.93 26.89 23.52
C VAL A 80 -32.82 27.66 22.81
N SER A 81 -31.76 27.99 23.56
CA SER A 81 -30.64 28.81 23.08
C SER A 81 -29.90 28.19 21.90
N PHE A 82 -29.93 26.86 21.78
CA PHE A 82 -29.38 26.14 20.64
C PHE A 82 -30.13 24.83 20.41
N LYS A 83 -30.49 24.52 19.16
CA LYS A 83 -30.97 23.18 18.76
C LYS A 83 -30.39 22.81 17.40
N LYS A 84 -29.77 21.64 17.30
CA LYS A 84 -29.20 21.14 16.05
C LYS A 84 -29.32 19.62 15.94
N THR A 85 -29.76 19.17 14.77
CA THR A 85 -29.74 17.76 14.37
C THR A 85 -28.55 17.52 13.45
N PHE A 86 -27.75 16.52 13.77
CA PHE A 86 -26.57 16.09 13.04
C PHE A 86 -26.87 14.74 12.36
N PRO A 87 -26.81 14.64 11.02
CA PRO A 87 -26.90 13.36 10.33
C PRO A 87 -25.65 12.52 10.61
N LEU A 88 -25.86 11.22 10.80
CA LEU A 88 -24.85 10.20 11.06
C LEU A 88 -24.88 9.19 9.92
N LYS A 89 -23.79 9.11 9.16
CA LYS A 89 -23.60 8.03 8.18
C LYS A 89 -22.94 6.86 8.90
N GLN A 90 -23.62 5.72 8.93
CA GLN A 90 -23.11 4.47 9.46
C GLN A 90 -23.13 3.42 8.36
N THR A 91 -22.06 2.65 8.20
CA THR A 91 -22.05 1.49 7.31
C THR A 91 -22.16 0.23 8.17
N ILE A 92 -23.19 -0.58 7.94
CA ILE A 92 -23.43 -1.87 8.61
C ILE A 92 -23.03 -2.99 7.66
N LEU A 93 -22.61 -4.15 8.20
CA LEU A 93 -22.39 -5.37 7.44
C LEU A 93 -23.65 -6.24 7.48
N GLU A 94 -24.22 -6.52 6.32
CA GLU A 94 -25.32 -7.47 6.08
C GLU A 94 -24.68 -8.80 5.66
N GLU A 95 -24.76 -9.82 6.52
CA GLU A 95 -24.18 -11.15 6.25
C GLU A 95 -25.17 -12.04 5.47
N GLY A 96 -24.65 -12.88 4.58
CA GLY A 96 -25.39 -13.87 3.80
C GLY A 96 -24.45 -14.85 3.10
N LYS A 97 -24.91 -15.49 2.03
CA LYS A 97 -24.22 -16.60 1.37
C LYS A 97 -24.30 -16.54 -0.15
N ILE A 98 -23.25 -17.08 -0.77
CA ILE A 98 -23.24 -17.53 -2.17
C ILE A 98 -23.44 -19.04 -2.17
N PHE A 99 -24.25 -19.52 -3.10
CA PHE A 99 -24.59 -20.92 -3.30
C PHE A 99 -24.08 -21.37 -4.65
N ILE A 100 -23.30 -22.45 -4.69
CA ILE A 100 -22.73 -23.00 -5.92
C ILE A 100 -23.12 -24.47 -5.99
N ARG A 101 -23.90 -24.85 -7.01
CA ARG A 101 -24.33 -26.23 -7.22
C ARG A 101 -24.01 -26.68 -8.63
N LEU A 102 -23.37 -27.84 -8.76
CA LEU A 102 -23.18 -28.52 -10.03
C LEU A 102 -24.01 -29.81 -10.02
N ASP A 103 -25.01 -29.88 -10.88
CA ASP A 103 -25.91 -31.03 -10.99
C ASP A 103 -26.13 -31.47 -12.45
N ARG A 104 -26.64 -32.68 -12.66
CA ARG A 104 -27.02 -33.14 -14.01
C ARG A 104 -28.35 -32.48 -14.40
N GLY A 105 -28.35 -31.81 -15.54
CA GLY A 105 -29.54 -31.15 -16.08
C GLY A 105 -30.68 -32.12 -16.37
N LYS A 106 -31.90 -31.59 -16.49
CA LYS A 106 -33.17 -32.35 -16.55
C LYS A 106 -33.29 -33.45 -17.62
N ASN A 107 -32.42 -33.44 -18.62
CA ASN A 107 -32.40 -34.41 -19.73
C ASN A 107 -31.26 -35.44 -19.61
N GLU A 108 -30.52 -35.47 -18.48
CA GLU A 108 -29.36 -36.32 -18.16
C GLU A 108 -28.13 -36.23 -19.11
N GLN A 109 -28.25 -35.59 -20.27
CA GLN A 109 -27.16 -35.44 -21.26
C GLN A 109 -26.26 -34.21 -21.05
N HIS A 110 -26.69 -33.24 -20.23
CA HIS A 110 -25.97 -31.99 -19.97
C HIS A 110 -25.76 -31.79 -18.46
N TRP A 111 -24.74 -31.01 -18.10
CA TRP A 111 -24.53 -30.54 -16.74
C TRP A 111 -25.04 -29.11 -16.57
N GLN A 112 -25.55 -28.80 -15.38
CA GLN A 112 -26.05 -27.48 -15.01
C GLN A 112 -25.25 -26.96 -13.81
N LEU A 113 -24.58 -25.82 -13.99
CA LEU A 113 -24.03 -25.03 -12.90
C LEU A 113 -25.07 -23.99 -12.47
N THR A 114 -25.49 -24.04 -11.21
CA THR A 114 -26.31 -23.02 -10.56
C THR A 114 -25.43 -22.18 -9.64
N VAL A 115 -25.42 -20.86 -9.83
CA VAL A 115 -24.81 -19.90 -8.89
C VAL A 115 -25.91 -18.98 -8.36
N GLY A 116 -26.01 -18.82 -7.04
CA GLY A 116 -27.04 -18.00 -6.41
C GLY A 116 -26.57 -17.24 -5.17
N CYS A 117 -27.41 -16.32 -4.70
CA CYS A 117 -27.17 -15.49 -3.53
C CYS A 117 -28.50 -15.22 -2.78
N ASP A 118 -28.45 -15.19 -1.45
CA ASP A 118 -29.58 -14.88 -0.57
C ASP A 118 -29.65 -13.39 -0.17
N ILE A 119 -28.55 -12.63 -0.28
CA ILE A 119 -28.50 -11.20 0.02
C ILE A 119 -29.33 -10.41 -1.02
N PRO A 120 -30.30 -9.59 -0.60
CA PRO A 120 -31.04 -8.73 -1.53
C PRO A 120 -30.13 -7.70 -2.24
N GLY A 121 -30.18 -7.68 -3.58
CA GLY A 121 -29.45 -6.72 -4.41
C GLY A 121 -29.61 -6.97 -5.91
N ASN A 122 -28.94 -6.15 -6.73
CA ASN A 122 -28.82 -6.35 -8.18
C ASN A 122 -27.52 -7.12 -8.47
N TRP A 123 -27.56 -8.45 -8.34
CA TRP A 123 -26.37 -9.30 -8.50
C TRP A 123 -26.15 -9.70 -9.96
N ILE A 124 -24.91 -9.55 -10.43
CA ILE A 124 -24.47 -9.95 -11.77
C ILE A 124 -23.32 -10.94 -11.62
N LEU A 125 -23.42 -12.08 -12.30
CA LEU A 125 -22.33 -13.03 -12.48
C LEU A 125 -21.46 -12.54 -13.64
N HIS A 126 -20.19 -12.23 -13.38
CA HIS A 126 -19.18 -11.97 -14.40
C HIS A 126 -18.31 -13.23 -14.53
N TRP A 127 -18.30 -13.87 -15.69
CA TRP A 127 -17.77 -15.23 -15.83
C TRP A 127 -17.20 -15.53 -17.22
N GLY A 128 -16.34 -16.54 -17.27
CA GLY A 128 -15.69 -17.07 -18.46
C GLY A 128 -15.28 -18.53 -18.26
N VAL A 129 -14.54 -19.08 -19.23
CA VAL A 129 -14.07 -20.47 -19.21
C VAL A 129 -12.57 -20.55 -19.43
N SER A 130 -11.95 -21.64 -19.02
CA SER A 130 -10.59 -22.01 -19.44
C SER A 130 -10.65 -23.36 -20.16
N TYR A 131 -9.95 -23.49 -21.28
CA TYR A 131 -9.84 -24.71 -22.07
C TYR A 131 -8.71 -25.63 -21.58
N ILE A 132 -8.71 -26.87 -22.07
CA ILE A 132 -7.83 -27.95 -21.62
C ILE A 132 -6.34 -27.70 -21.91
N ASP A 133 -6.02 -26.91 -22.93
CA ASP A 133 -4.66 -26.63 -23.38
C ASP A 133 -4.19 -25.19 -23.06
N ASP A 134 -4.97 -24.42 -22.29
CA ASP A 134 -4.64 -23.03 -21.94
C ASP A 134 -3.56 -22.98 -20.85
N VAL A 135 -2.46 -22.27 -21.14
CA VAL A 135 -1.34 -22.07 -20.22
C VAL A 135 -1.35 -20.62 -19.72
N GLY A 136 -2.26 -20.32 -18.79
CA GLY A 136 -2.43 -18.99 -18.20
C GLY A 136 -3.50 -18.98 -17.10
N ASN A 137 -3.70 -17.81 -16.48
CA ASN A 137 -4.83 -17.53 -15.59
C ASN A 137 -5.96 -16.75 -16.29
N ASP A 138 -5.80 -16.47 -17.59
CA ASP A 138 -6.82 -15.80 -18.39
C ASP A 138 -8.01 -16.74 -18.65
N TRP A 139 -9.20 -16.14 -18.69
CA TRP A 139 -10.45 -16.78 -19.12
C TRP A 139 -10.85 -16.31 -20.52
N ASP A 140 -11.52 -17.16 -21.26
CA ASP A 140 -12.13 -16.86 -22.54
C ASP A 140 -13.66 -16.78 -22.44
N GLN A 141 -14.29 -16.17 -23.46
CA GLN A 141 -15.74 -16.26 -23.59
C GLN A 141 -16.20 -17.72 -23.79
N PRO A 142 -17.24 -18.16 -23.06
CA PRO A 142 -17.84 -19.47 -23.23
C PRO A 142 -18.48 -19.61 -24.62
N PRO A 143 -18.58 -20.84 -25.16
CA PRO A 143 -19.25 -21.10 -26.44
C PRO A 143 -20.68 -20.58 -26.46
N GLU A 144 -21.18 -20.13 -27.62
CA GLU A 144 -22.48 -19.44 -27.72
C GLU A 144 -23.67 -20.25 -27.17
N GLY A 145 -23.61 -21.59 -27.26
CA GLY A 145 -24.63 -22.49 -26.71
C GLY A 145 -24.69 -22.57 -25.18
N MET A 146 -23.69 -22.04 -24.48
CA MET A 146 -23.57 -22.02 -23.01
C MET A 146 -23.99 -20.68 -22.39
N ILE A 147 -24.15 -19.62 -23.21
CA ILE A 147 -24.46 -18.26 -22.75
C ILE A 147 -25.98 -18.12 -22.44
N PRO A 148 -26.39 -17.84 -21.20
CA PRO A 148 -27.80 -17.66 -20.87
C PRO A 148 -28.43 -16.43 -21.55
N SER A 149 -29.70 -16.53 -21.94
CA SER A 149 -30.41 -15.46 -22.64
C SER A 149 -30.52 -14.17 -21.81
N GLY A 150 -30.07 -13.06 -22.41
CA GLY A 150 -30.00 -11.75 -21.78
C GLY A 150 -28.65 -11.43 -21.12
N SER A 151 -27.62 -12.25 -21.34
CA SER A 151 -26.24 -11.94 -20.93
C SER A 151 -25.58 -10.91 -21.86
N VAL A 152 -24.66 -10.11 -21.32
CA VAL A 152 -23.88 -9.10 -22.04
C VAL A 152 -22.47 -9.61 -22.27
N ARG A 153 -21.92 -9.44 -23.49
CA ARG A 153 -20.51 -9.76 -23.77
C ARG A 153 -19.62 -8.62 -23.30
N ILE A 154 -18.63 -8.93 -22.47
CA ILE A 154 -17.61 -7.98 -22.02
C ILE A 154 -16.32 -8.28 -22.77
N LYS A 155 -15.99 -7.38 -23.71
CA LYS A 155 -14.85 -7.50 -24.63
C LYS A 155 -14.87 -8.87 -25.34
N ASP A 156 -13.74 -9.57 -25.34
CA ASP A 156 -13.46 -10.87 -25.93
C ASP A 156 -13.33 -12.02 -24.90
N TYR A 157 -13.13 -11.70 -23.61
CA TYR A 157 -12.76 -12.67 -22.58
C TYR A 157 -13.85 -13.04 -21.54
N ALA A 158 -14.92 -12.24 -21.37
CA ALA A 158 -15.92 -12.51 -20.33
C ALA A 158 -17.38 -12.23 -20.75
N ILE A 159 -18.30 -12.79 -19.97
CA ILE A 159 -19.76 -12.64 -20.09
C ILE A 159 -20.33 -12.16 -18.75
N GLU A 160 -21.32 -11.30 -18.81
CA GLU A 160 -22.09 -10.85 -17.64
C GLU A 160 -23.54 -11.31 -17.72
N THR A 161 -23.99 -12.02 -16.68
CA THR A 161 -25.35 -12.56 -16.57
C THR A 161 -25.99 -12.12 -15.26
N GLN A 162 -27.08 -11.34 -15.35
CA GLN A 162 -27.86 -10.94 -14.18
C GLN A 162 -28.50 -12.16 -13.49
N LEU A 163 -28.32 -12.28 -12.17
CA LEU A 163 -29.05 -13.26 -11.36
C LEU A 163 -30.54 -12.89 -11.32
N LYS A 164 -31.41 -13.89 -11.46
CA LYS A 164 -32.87 -13.73 -11.50
C LYS A 164 -33.48 -14.34 -10.24
N LYS A 165 -34.55 -13.75 -9.72
CA LYS A 165 -35.28 -14.34 -8.57
C LYS A 165 -35.73 -15.75 -8.91
N SER A 166 -35.41 -16.72 -8.05
CA SER A 166 -35.73 -18.12 -8.31
C SER A 166 -37.24 -18.36 -8.24
N SER A 167 -37.76 -19.22 -9.13
CA SER A 167 -39.18 -19.58 -9.18
C SER A 167 -39.60 -20.60 -8.11
N SER A 168 -38.70 -21.03 -7.22
CA SER A 168 -38.93 -22.08 -6.21
C SER A 168 -38.88 -21.62 -4.74
N SER A 169 -38.71 -20.33 -4.46
CA SER A 169 -38.71 -19.81 -3.08
C SER A 169 -40.12 -19.75 -2.48
N SER A 170 -40.34 -20.45 -1.36
CA SER A 170 -41.49 -20.20 -0.48
C SER A 170 -41.43 -18.80 0.13
N ALA A 171 -42.58 -18.23 0.50
CA ALA A 171 -42.71 -16.84 0.90
C ALA A 171 -41.84 -16.46 2.13
N GLY A 172 -40.77 -15.70 1.88
CA GLY A 172 -39.89 -15.14 2.92
C GLY A 172 -38.55 -14.68 2.34
N ASP A 173 -37.84 -15.58 1.67
CA ASP A 173 -36.44 -15.38 1.29
C ASP A 173 -36.28 -14.85 -0.14
N THR A 174 -35.46 -13.81 -0.33
CA THR A 174 -35.27 -13.14 -1.63
C THR A 174 -34.13 -13.78 -2.43
N PHE A 175 -34.22 -15.09 -2.66
CA PHE A 175 -33.17 -15.87 -3.32
C PHE A 175 -33.06 -15.56 -4.83
N GLN A 176 -31.85 -15.27 -5.29
CA GLN A 176 -31.53 -15.00 -6.71
C GLN A 176 -30.54 -16.04 -7.23
N GLU A 177 -30.72 -16.50 -8.47
CA GLU A 177 -29.84 -17.49 -9.11
C GLU A 177 -29.65 -17.25 -10.61
N VAL A 178 -28.57 -17.81 -11.14
CA VAL A 178 -28.31 -18.01 -12.56
C VAL A 178 -27.98 -19.49 -12.79
N LYS A 179 -28.42 -20.02 -13.94
CA LYS A 179 -28.21 -21.40 -14.36
C LYS A 179 -27.50 -21.41 -15.71
N ILE A 180 -26.43 -22.19 -15.80
CA ILE A 180 -25.55 -22.32 -16.96
C ILE A 180 -25.52 -23.81 -17.34
N ASP A 181 -26.04 -24.14 -18.52
CA ASP A 181 -26.08 -25.51 -19.06
C ASP A 181 -24.89 -25.75 -20.00
N PHE A 182 -24.21 -26.89 -19.89
CA PHE A 182 -23.05 -27.23 -20.72
C PHE A 182 -22.91 -28.73 -21.02
N ASP A 183 -22.15 -29.05 -22.08
CA ASP A 183 -21.84 -30.43 -22.50
C ASP A 183 -20.51 -30.90 -21.86
N PRO A 184 -20.48 -32.04 -21.14
CA PRO A 184 -19.26 -32.58 -20.54
C PRO A 184 -18.22 -33.10 -21.56
N LYS A 185 -18.53 -33.12 -22.86
CA LYS A 185 -17.60 -33.41 -23.95
C LYS A 185 -16.93 -32.16 -24.53
N SER A 186 -17.28 -30.96 -24.05
CA SER A 186 -16.60 -29.73 -24.43
C SER A 186 -15.13 -29.76 -23.99
N ALA A 187 -14.26 -29.03 -24.71
CA ALA A 187 -12.84 -28.92 -24.39
C ALA A 187 -12.55 -27.97 -23.20
N ILE A 188 -13.55 -27.71 -22.36
CA ILE A 188 -13.49 -26.76 -21.24
C ILE A 188 -12.96 -27.47 -20.00
N ALA A 189 -11.88 -26.96 -19.43
CA ALA A 189 -11.27 -27.46 -18.21
C ALA A 189 -11.94 -26.90 -16.94
N ALA A 190 -12.36 -25.63 -16.96
CA ALA A 190 -13.01 -24.97 -15.81
C ALA A 190 -13.95 -23.84 -16.23
N ILE A 191 -14.91 -23.53 -15.36
CA ILE A 191 -15.69 -22.27 -15.39
C ILE A 191 -15.13 -21.38 -14.29
N ASN A 192 -14.74 -20.15 -14.63
CA ASN A 192 -14.26 -19.17 -13.65
C ASN A 192 -15.28 -18.02 -13.55
N PHE A 193 -15.56 -17.52 -12.34
CA PHE A 193 -16.53 -16.43 -12.15
C PHE A 193 -16.26 -15.53 -10.92
N VAL A 194 -16.85 -14.35 -10.93
CA VAL A 194 -17.02 -13.45 -9.78
C VAL A 194 -18.44 -12.90 -9.74
N LEU A 195 -18.89 -12.46 -8.56
CA LEU A 195 -20.17 -11.76 -8.41
C LEU A 195 -19.91 -10.26 -8.22
N LYS A 196 -20.64 -9.41 -8.94
CA LYS A 196 -20.64 -7.96 -8.75
C LYS A 196 -22.03 -7.45 -8.39
N GLN A 197 -22.09 -6.33 -7.68
CA GLN A 197 -23.34 -5.69 -7.24
C GLN A 197 -23.56 -4.35 -7.93
N ASP A 198 -24.39 -4.36 -8.97
CA ASP A 198 -24.69 -3.19 -9.84
C ASP A 198 -23.47 -2.52 -10.50
N GLU A 199 -23.69 -1.61 -11.46
CA GLU A 199 -22.61 -0.81 -12.05
C GLU A 199 -22.22 0.38 -11.16
N GLU A 200 -23.15 0.92 -10.36
CA GLU A 200 -22.90 2.12 -9.54
C GLU A 200 -22.00 1.89 -8.32
N THR A 201 -21.96 0.68 -7.75
CA THR A 201 -21.19 0.43 -6.50
C THR A 201 -19.78 -0.12 -6.72
N GLY A 202 -19.50 -0.64 -7.93
CA GLY A 202 -18.19 -1.21 -8.30
C GLY A 202 -17.67 -2.34 -7.40
N SER A 203 -18.52 -2.95 -6.56
CA SER A 203 -18.10 -3.91 -5.54
C SER A 203 -18.08 -5.34 -6.07
N TRP A 204 -16.89 -5.95 -6.06
CA TRP A 204 -16.63 -7.31 -6.52
C TRP A 204 -16.50 -8.27 -5.33
N TYR A 205 -17.10 -9.45 -5.48
CA TYR A 205 -17.09 -10.52 -4.50
C TYR A 205 -16.32 -11.71 -5.07
N GLN A 206 -15.18 -12.00 -4.44
CA GLN A 206 -14.17 -12.99 -4.83
C GLN A 206 -13.94 -14.00 -3.72
N HIS A 207 -13.60 -15.24 -4.08
CA HIS A 207 -13.30 -16.29 -3.10
C HIS A 207 -11.83 -16.23 -2.67
N LYS A 208 -11.58 -15.91 -1.39
CA LYS A 208 -10.21 -15.78 -0.83
C LYS A 208 -9.33 -14.79 -1.63
N GLY A 209 -9.92 -13.71 -2.14
CA GLY A 209 -9.22 -12.68 -2.93
C GLY A 209 -8.88 -13.08 -4.37
N ARG A 210 -9.49 -14.16 -4.89
CA ARG A 210 -9.36 -14.62 -6.28
C ARG A 210 -10.70 -15.06 -6.84
N ASP A 211 -10.78 -15.25 -8.15
CA ASP A 211 -12.02 -15.63 -8.81
C ASP A 211 -12.43 -17.06 -8.43
N PHE A 212 -13.73 -17.34 -8.38
CA PHE A 212 -14.26 -18.67 -8.08
C PHE A 212 -13.96 -19.59 -9.26
N LYS A 213 -13.39 -20.77 -9.00
CA LYS A 213 -13.02 -21.74 -10.04
C LYS A 213 -13.80 -23.05 -9.86
N VAL A 214 -14.60 -23.41 -10.85
CA VAL A 214 -15.34 -24.69 -10.90
C VAL A 214 -14.62 -25.62 -11.88
N PRO A 215 -13.81 -26.57 -11.40
CA PRO A 215 -13.11 -27.50 -12.29
C PRO A 215 -14.08 -28.51 -12.90
N LEU A 216 -13.96 -28.71 -14.21
CA LEU A 216 -14.73 -29.70 -14.98
C LEU A 216 -13.89 -30.94 -15.36
N VAL A 217 -12.57 -30.89 -15.15
CA VAL A 217 -11.64 -32.00 -15.42
C VAL A 217 -10.69 -32.27 -14.25
N ASP A 218 -10.33 -33.54 -14.05
CA ASP A 218 -9.73 -34.04 -12.81
C ASP A 218 -8.19 -33.85 -12.72
N TYR A 219 -7.54 -33.38 -13.79
CA TYR A 219 -6.07 -33.20 -13.87
C TYR A 219 -5.61 -31.74 -13.76
N LEU A 220 -6.53 -30.81 -13.45
CA LEU A 220 -6.13 -29.45 -13.05
C LEU A 220 -5.33 -29.51 -11.75
N GLN A 221 -4.20 -28.81 -11.72
CA GLN A 221 -3.34 -28.66 -10.52
C GLN A 221 -4.17 -28.02 -9.39
N GLU A 222 -3.96 -28.47 -8.15
CA GLU A 222 -4.75 -28.01 -7.01
C GLU A 222 -4.57 -26.51 -6.77
N ASP A 223 -5.66 -25.76 -6.91
CA ASP A 223 -5.69 -24.33 -6.62
C ASP A 223 -6.68 -24.04 -5.48
N GLY A 224 -6.26 -23.22 -4.50
CA GLY A 224 -7.01 -22.92 -3.28
C GLY A 224 -8.32 -22.14 -3.48
N ASN A 225 -8.64 -21.72 -4.71
CA ASN A 225 -9.92 -21.12 -5.11
C ASN A 225 -10.91 -22.09 -5.77
N MET A 226 -10.55 -23.37 -5.92
CA MET A 226 -11.44 -24.38 -6.48
C MET A 226 -12.61 -24.69 -5.56
N VAL A 227 -13.80 -24.78 -6.15
CA VAL A 227 -15.06 -25.12 -5.48
C VAL A 227 -15.44 -26.57 -5.82
N GLY A 228 -15.98 -27.32 -4.85
CA GLY A 228 -16.55 -28.66 -5.10
C GLY A 228 -15.60 -29.86 -5.02
N ARG A 229 -14.27 -29.68 -4.87
CA ARG A 229 -13.31 -30.80 -4.76
C ARG A 229 -13.01 -31.17 -3.30
N LYS A 230 -13.71 -32.15 -2.73
CA LYS A 230 -13.40 -32.73 -1.41
C LYS A 230 -13.36 -34.26 -1.45
N LYS A 231 -12.14 -34.84 -1.51
CA LYS A 231 -11.92 -36.26 -1.19
C LYS A 231 -11.69 -36.41 0.31
N GLY A 232 -12.32 -37.43 0.92
CA GLY A 232 -12.33 -37.59 2.37
C GLY A 232 -11.01 -38.06 2.95
N ASN A 233 -10.46 -37.30 3.92
CA ASN A 233 -10.09 -37.80 5.25
C ASN A 233 -9.52 -36.66 6.13
N SER A 234 -10.36 -36.09 6.98
CA SER A 234 -9.93 -35.33 8.16
C SER A 234 -11.02 -35.39 9.25
N MET A 235 -10.67 -35.92 10.43
CA MET A 235 -11.61 -36.03 11.56
C MET A 235 -11.96 -34.67 12.18
N TRP A 236 -13.16 -34.66 12.76
CA TRP A 236 -13.86 -33.59 13.49
C TRP A 236 -13.17 -33.19 14.83
N PRO A 237 -13.49 -32.02 15.45
CA PRO A 237 -14.71 -31.89 16.29
C PRO A 237 -15.44 -30.53 16.26
N GLY A 238 -16.79 -30.56 16.22
CA GLY A 238 -17.62 -29.36 16.40
C GLY A 238 -19.14 -29.51 16.12
N ALA A 239 -19.89 -30.06 17.08
CA ALA A 239 -21.37 -30.08 17.19
C ALA A 239 -22.22 -30.99 16.25
N LEU A 240 -23.05 -31.83 16.88
CA LEU A 240 -24.03 -32.75 16.28
C LEU A 240 -25.32 -32.06 15.80
N GLY A 241 -25.98 -32.61 14.76
CA GLY A 241 -27.31 -32.13 14.34
C GLY A 241 -28.06 -32.97 13.29
N GLN A 242 -28.67 -34.08 13.72
CA GLN A 242 -29.77 -34.83 13.06
C GLN A 242 -29.45 -35.75 11.85
N LEU A 243 -30.35 -36.74 11.68
CA LEU A 243 -30.18 -38.00 10.93
C LEU A 243 -31.12 -38.07 9.72
N SER A 244 -30.72 -38.78 8.66
CA SER A 244 -31.55 -39.88 8.10
C SER A 244 -30.73 -40.82 7.19
N ASN A 245 -30.85 -42.13 7.43
CA ASN A 245 -30.28 -43.17 6.56
C ASN A 245 -31.29 -43.60 5.48
N ILE A 246 -30.82 -43.88 4.27
CA ILE A 246 -31.35 -44.96 3.42
C ILE A 246 -30.16 -45.79 2.89
N PHE A 247 -30.22 -47.10 3.09
CA PHE A 247 -29.26 -48.08 2.59
C PHE A 247 -29.45 -48.34 1.09
N ILE A 248 -28.39 -48.81 0.42
CA ILE A 248 -28.44 -50.01 -0.44
C ILE A 248 -27.06 -50.70 -0.41
N THR A 249 -27.09 -52.02 -0.39
CA THR A 249 -25.94 -52.91 -0.15
C THR A 249 -25.06 -53.13 -1.38
N LYS A 250 -23.81 -53.54 -1.12
CA LYS A 250 -22.81 -53.96 -2.12
C LYS A 250 -22.57 -55.46 -1.92
N GLU A 251 -22.72 -56.27 -2.97
CA GLU A 251 -22.28 -57.67 -2.95
C GLU A 251 -21.81 -58.16 -4.33
N GLN A 252 -20.77 -59.00 -4.29
CA GLN A 252 -20.29 -59.93 -5.33
C GLN A 252 -19.94 -59.40 -6.74
N LEU A 253 -18.64 -59.41 -7.05
CA LEU A 253 -18.06 -60.54 -7.81
C LEU A 253 -16.53 -60.49 -7.79
N ASP A 254 -15.92 -61.63 -7.46
CA ASP A 254 -14.47 -61.87 -7.51
C ASP A 254 -14.31 -63.29 -8.05
N SER A 255 -13.58 -63.47 -9.16
CA SER A 255 -13.21 -64.79 -9.67
C SER A 255 -11.94 -64.68 -10.53
N LYS A 256 -10.98 -65.57 -10.26
CA LYS A 256 -9.65 -65.65 -10.89
C LYS A 256 -9.72 -66.14 -12.33
N ASP A 257 -8.66 -65.88 -13.10
CA ASP A 257 -7.82 -66.94 -13.67
C ASP A 257 -6.44 -66.41 -14.11
N GLU A 258 -5.50 -67.32 -14.35
CA GLU A 258 -4.07 -67.07 -14.61
C GLU A 258 -3.75 -66.97 -16.13
N ASP A 259 -2.70 -66.22 -16.50
CA ASP A 259 -1.45 -66.76 -17.11
C ASP A 259 -0.73 -65.82 -18.14
N SER A 260 0.61 -65.79 -18.03
CA SER A 260 1.63 -65.51 -19.05
C SER A 260 1.87 -64.12 -19.70
N SER A 261 3.17 -63.88 -19.93
CA SER A 261 3.84 -63.03 -20.95
C SER A 261 4.10 -61.53 -20.71
N MET A 262 5.32 -61.12 -21.08
CA MET A 262 5.72 -59.72 -21.29
C MET A 262 5.25 -59.26 -22.68
N ASP A 263 4.71 -58.04 -22.79
CA ASP A 263 5.32 -56.97 -23.61
C ASP A 263 4.62 -55.61 -23.47
N SER A 264 5.27 -54.56 -23.97
CA SER A 264 4.97 -53.13 -23.81
C SER A 264 3.58 -52.64 -24.24
N ILE A 265 2.90 -51.87 -23.37
CA ILE A 265 1.80 -50.93 -23.75
C ILE A 265 1.91 -49.62 -22.92
N GLU A 266 1.51 -48.51 -23.54
CA GLU A 266 1.50 -47.12 -23.06
C GLU A 266 0.70 -46.88 -21.75
N PRO A 267 0.96 -45.79 -21.00
CA PRO A 267 0.17 -45.42 -19.83
C PRO A 267 -1.25 -44.98 -20.22
N ILE A 268 -2.22 -45.86 -19.96
CA ILE A 268 -3.65 -45.58 -20.12
C ILE A 268 -4.06 -44.40 -19.22
N LYS A 269 -4.43 -43.27 -19.81
CA LYS A 269 -5.11 -42.17 -19.11
C LYS A 269 -6.51 -42.64 -18.67
N GLU A 270 -6.66 -43.04 -17.42
CA GLU A 270 -7.97 -43.26 -16.81
C GLU A 270 -8.82 -41.98 -16.86
N LYS A 271 -9.89 -41.98 -17.67
CA LYS A 271 -10.92 -40.93 -17.61
C LYS A 271 -11.78 -41.10 -16.36
N LYS A 272 -11.47 -40.34 -15.31
CA LYS A 272 -12.36 -40.18 -14.15
C LYS A 272 -13.55 -39.27 -14.49
N ILE A 273 -14.66 -39.49 -13.79
CA ILE A 273 -15.99 -38.99 -14.15
C ILE A 273 -16.29 -37.71 -13.34
N LEU A 274 -16.87 -36.69 -13.98
CA LEU A 274 -17.33 -35.48 -13.30
C LEU A 274 -18.41 -35.81 -12.25
N GLU A 275 -18.23 -35.34 -11.02
CA GLU A 275 -19.14 -35.53 -9.89
C GLU A 275 -19.86 -34.21 -9.55
N GLY A 276 -21.13 -34.30 -9.14
CA GLY A 276 -21.92 -33.14 -8.74
C GLY A 276 -21.65 -32.72 -7.29
N PHE A 277 -21.78 -31.42 -7.00
CA PHE A 277 -21.51 -30.87 -5.67
C PHE A 277 -22.47 -29.72 -5.32
N TYR A 278 -22.48 -29.36 -4.04
CA TYR A 278 -23.15 -28.17 -3.50
C TYR A 278 -22.25 -27.55 -2.43
N GLU A 279 -21.98 -26.25 -2.53
CA GLU A 279 -21.13 -25.51 -1.59
C GLU A 279 -21.75 -24.14 -1.25
N GLU A 280 -21.72 -23.80 0.04
CA GLU A 280 -22.19 -22.52 0.58
C GLU A 280 -20.99 -21.71 1.07
N ILE A 281 -20.88 -20.46 0.62
CA ILE A 281 -19.73 -19.60 0.91
C ILE A 281 -20.26 -18.31 1.55
N PRO A 282 -19.86 -17.97 2.79
CA PRO A 282 -20.35 -16.78 3.46
C PRO A 282 -19.80 -15.51 2.80
N ILE A 283 -20.65 -14.49 2.69
CA ILE A 283 -20.30 -13.14 2.22
C ILE A 283 -20.93 -12.09 3.14
N ALA A 284 -20.35 -10.90 3.14
CA ALA A 284 -20.91 -9.75 3.86
C ALA A 284 -20.93 -8.52 2.95
N LYS A 285 -22.08 -7.87 2.88
CA LYS A 285 -22.36 -6.67 2.09
C LYS A 285 -22.32 -5.44 2.99
N LYS A 286 -21.72 -4.35 2.54
CA LYS A 286 -21.75 -3.06 3.24
C LYS A 286 -23.03 -2.31 2.87
N VAL A 287 -23.77 -1.85 3.87
CA VAL A 287 -25.04 -1.12 3.73
C VAL A 287 -24.98 0.19 4.50
N ASP A 288 -25.19 1.32 3.82
CA ASP A 288 -25.19 2.64 4.44
C ASP A 288 -26.54 2.97 5.10
N VAL A 289 -26.54 2.99 6.42
CA VAL A 289 -27.65 3.39 7.28
C VAL A 289 -27.51 4.86 7.65
N HIS A 290 -28.63 5.58 7.58
CA HIS A 290 -28.73 7.00 7.82
C HIS A 290 -29.38 7.24 9.18
N ASN A 291 -28.57 7.47 10.20
CA ASN A 291 -28.99 7.78 11.56
C ASN A 291 -28.87 9.29 11.84
N SER A 292 -29.30 9.73 13.02
CA SER A 292 -29.21 11.12 13.45
C SER A 292 -29.05 11.26 14.97
N ILE A 293 -28.44 12.37 15.39
CA ILE A 293 -28.49 12.84 16.77
C ILE A 293 -28.91 14.30 16.82
N THR A 294 -29.90 14.61 17.65
CA THR A 294 -30.38 15.96 17.95
C THR A 294 -29.88 16.37 19.31
N VAL A 295 -29.27 17.55 19.40
CA VAL A 295 -28.85 18.17 20.66
C VAL A 295 -29.60 19.48 20.84
N SER A 296 -30.14 19.70 22.04
CA SER A 296 -30.87 20.92 22.42
C SER A 296 -30.33 21.47 23.74
N VAL A 297 -30.05 22.78 23.80
CA VAL A 297 -29.52 23.47 24.98
C VAL A 297 -30.54 24.49 25.48
N ARG A 298 -30.79 24.50 26.80
CA ARG A 298 -31.65 25.44 27.51
C ARG A 298 -30.90 25.96 28.73
N LYS A 299 -30.93 27.28 28.97
CA LYS A 299 -30.53 27.86 30.25
C LYS A 299 -31.71 27.87 31.21
N CYS A 300 -31.50 27.50 32.47
CA CYS A 300 -32.50 27.61 33.53
C CYS A 300 -32.50 29.03 34.13
N PRO A 301 -33.59 29.81 34.02
CA PRO A 301 -33.64 31.18 34.53
C PRO A 301 -33.40 31.29 36.04
N ASP A 302 -33.86 30.29 36.80
CA ASP A 302 -33.89 30.34 38.27
C ASP A 302 -32.64 29.77 38.96
N THR A 303 -31.72 29.16 38.20
CA THR A 303 -30.56 28.44 38.76
C THR A 303 -29.23 28.68 38.04
N GLU A 304 -29.21 29.48 36.97
CA GLU A 304 -28.06 29.76 36.08
C GLU A 304 -27.43 28.52 35.40
N LYS A 305 -27.95 27.32 35.67
CA LYS A 305 -27.45 26.06 35.08
C LYS A 305 -27.86 25.90 33.62
N ILE A 306 -27.00 25.23 32.86
CA ILE A 306 -27.22 24.87 31.47
C ILE A 306 -27.67 23.41 31.39
N LEU A 307 -28.87 23.18 30.84
CA LEU A 307 -29.40 21.85 30.54
C LEU A 307 -29.19 21.54 29.05
N LEU A 308 -28.45 20.47 28.77
CA LEU A 308 -28.24 19.94 27.44
C LEU A 308 -28.93 18.58 27.32
N SER A 309 -29.91 18.49 26.41
CA SER A 309 -30.62 17.27 26.06
C SER A 309 -30.06 16.70 24.75
N MET A 310 -29.82 15.39 24.73
CA MET A 310 -29.45 14.62 23.55
C MET A 310 -30.49 13.57 23.23
N GLU A 311 -30.77 13.39 21.95
CA GLU A 311 -31.72 12.41 21.42
C GLU A 311 -31.17 11.81 20.12
N THR A 312 -31.04 10.48 20.03
CA THR A 312 -30.62 9.78 18.81
C THR A 312 -31.61 8.68 18.43
N ASP A 313 -31.68 8.35 17.14
CA ASP A 313 -32.42 7.20 16.59
C ASP A 313 -31.59 5.90 16.60
N ILE A 314 -30.33 5.94 17.05
CA ILE A 314 -29.50 4.76 17.22
C ILE A 314 -30.04 3.88 18.36
N LEU A 315 -30.21 2.60 18.08
CA LEU A 315 -30.67 1.59 19.03
C LEU A 315 -29.51 1.01 19.86
N GLY A 316 -29.81 0.66 21.12
CA GLY A 316 -28.89 -0.04 22.02
C GLY A 316 -28.03 0.86 22.90
N ASN A 317 -26.94 0.29 23.43
CA ASN A 317 -26.06 0.93 24.40
C ASN A 317 -25.14 1.97 23.74
N VAL A 318 -25.65 3.18 23.54
CA VAL A 318 -24.88 4.32 23.01
C VAL A 318 -24.24 5.08 24.17
N VAL A 319 -22.91 5.11 24.21
CA VAL A 319 -22.15 5.91 25.20
C VAL A 319 -21.74 7.22 24.57
N VAL A 320 -22.09 8.34 25.21
CA VAL A 320 -21.52 9.65 24.87
C VAL A 320 -20.17 9.76 25.57
N HIS A 321 -19.11 9.98 24.82
CA HIS A 321 -17.81 10.40 25.35
C HIS A 321 -17.70 11.91 25.18
N TRP A 322 -17.60 12.66 26.27
CA TRP A 322 -17.79 14.11 26.24
C TRP A 322 -16.90 14.87 27.22
N GLY A 323 -16.78 16.16 26.97
CA GLY A 323 -16.11 17.14 27.82
C GLY A 323 -16.64 18.53 27.51
N VAL A 324 -16.05 19.53 28.15
CA VAL A 324 -16.35 20.95 27.88
C VAL A 324 -15.08 21.67 27.43
N CYS A 325 -15.22 22.90 26.94
CA CYS A 325 -14.10 23.78 26.63
C CYS A 325 -14.40 25.19 27.13
N THR A 326 -13.42 25.84 27.75
CA THR A 326 -13.49 27.23 28.21
C THR A 326 -12.84 28.22 27.23
N ASP A 327 -12.16 27.74 26.18
CA ASP A 327 -11.42 28.54 25.19
C ASP A 327 -11.86 28.32 23.73
N ASP A 328 -11.44 29.21 22.83
CA ASP A 328 -11.66 29.08 21.37
C ASP A 328 -10.80 27.96 20.75
N ALA A 329 -9.78 27.48 21.45
CA ALA A 329 -8.92 26.37 21.00
C ALA A 329 -9.61 24.99 21.12
N LYS A 330 -10.77 24.92 21.78
CA LYS A 330 -11.60 23.70 21.92
C LYS A 330 -10.85 22.56 22.60
N ASN A 331 -10.02 22.90 23.59
CA ASN A 331 -9.37 21.91 24.43
C ASN A 331 -10.41 21.14 25.25
N TRP A 332 -10.27 19.81 25.34
CA TRP A 332 -11.17 18.99 26.15
C TRP A 332 -10.83 19.11 27.63
N GLU A 333 -11.78 19.62 28.40
CA GLU A 333 -11.70 19.83 29.85
C GLU A 333 -12.80 19.04 30.57
N LEU A 334 -12.54 18.64 31.82
CA LEU A 334 -13.56 18.06 32.68
C LEU A 334 -14.48 19.16 33.23
N PRO A 335 -15.81 19.03 33.10
CA PRO A 335 -16.76 19.93 33.75
C PRO A 335 -16.74 19.74 35.28
N SER A 336 -17.27 20.72 36.00
CA SER A 336 -17.54 20.56 37.44
C SER A 336 -18.59 19.49 37.72
N SER A 337 -18.45 18.79 38.85
CA SER A 337 -19.45 17.84 39.34
C SER A 337 -20.68 18.57 39.92
N PRO A 338 -21.88 17.97 39.96
CA PRO A 338 -22.21 16.55 39.75
C PRO A 338 -22.38 16.14 38.27
N TYR A 339 -22.01 14.89 37.96
CA TYR A 339 -22.19 14.30 36.63
C TYR A 339 -23.53 13.54 36.52
N PRO A 340 -24.02 13.27 35.28
CA PRO A 340 -25.18 12.40 35.08
C PRO A 340 -24.97 10.98 35.64
N PRO A 341 -26.04 10.22 35.92
CA PRO A 341 -25.95 8.79 36.24
C PRO A 341 -25.16 8.00 35.19
N ASP A 342 -24.58 6.86 35.59
CA ASP A 342 -23.77 5.98 34.73
C ASP A 342 -22.61 6.69 34.00
N THR A 343 -22.05 7.74 34.64
CA THR A 343 -20.89 8.48 34.11
C THR A 343 -19.57 7.98 34.71
N VAL A 344 -18.63 7.63 33.84
CA VAL A 344 -17.26 7.20 34.19
C VAL A 344 -16.24 8.26 33.73
N ILE A 345 -15.32 8.65 34.61
CA ILE A 345 -14.18 9.51 34.26
C ILE A 345 -13.17 8.71 33.44
N PHE A 346 -12.70 9.29 32.33
CA PHE A 346 -11.72 8.66 31.43
C PHE A 346 -10.47 9.53 31.27
N LYS A 347 -9.33 9.00 31.72
CA LYS A 347 -7.99 9.61 31.61
C LYS A 347 -7.92 11.07 32.10
N ASP A 348 -8.72 11.42 33.10
CA ASP A 348 -8.79 12.75 33.73
C ASP A 348 -8.98 13.94 32.77
N LYS A 349 -9.54 13.68 31.57
CA LYS A 349 -9.75 14.67 30.50
C LYS A 349 -11.14 14.64 29.88
N ALA A 350 -11.89 13.56 30.06
CA ALA A 350 -13.21 13.40 29.47
C ALA A 350 -14.08 12.46 30.31
N LEU A 351 -15.39 12.55 30.11
CA LEU A 351 -16.41 11.73 30.75
C LEU A 351 -17.01 10.74 29.73
N ARG A 352 -17.58 9.65 30.23
CA ARG A 352 -18.33 8.64 29.44
C ARG A 352 -19.65 8.37 30.11
N THR A 353 -20.75 8.74 29.47
CA THR A 353 -22.12 8.59 30.00
C THR A 353 -22.94 7.70 29.08
N LEU A 354 -23.58 6.67 29.62
CA LEU A 354 -24.48 5.81 28.86
C LEU A 354 -25.82 6.54 28.60
N LEU A 355 -26.26 6.60 27.35
CA LEU A 355 -27.60 7.10 27.01
C LEU A 355 -28.66 6.09 27.43
N GLN A 356 -29.77 6.60 27.98
CA GLN A 356 -30.90 5.81 28.42
C GLN A 356 -31.86 5.57 27.25
N PRO A 357 -32.52 4.40 27.12
CA PRO A 357 -33.51 4.17 26.08
C PRO A 357 -34.68 5.17 26.16
N LYS A 358 -35.22 5.58 25.01
CA LYS A 358 -36.47 6.35 24.96
C LYS A 358 -37.67 5.47 25.30
N GLU A 359 -38.68 6.02 25.97
CA GLU A 359 -39.89 5.28 26.39
C GLU A 359 -40.68 4.65 25.23
N GLY A 360 -40.47 5.12 23.99
CA GLY A 360 -41.06 4.56 22.77
C GLY A 360 -40.17 3.58 21.98
N GLY A 361 -39.01 3.15 22.51
CA GLY A 361 -38.11 2.16 21.87
C GLY A 361 -37.32 2.63 20.64
N ASN A 362 -37.73 3.73 19.99
CA ASN A 362 -37.11 4.27 18.76
C ASN A 362 -35.82 5.09 19.02
N GLY A 363 -34.88 4.52 19.78
CA GLY A 363 -33.57 5.11 20.05
C GLY A 363 -33.32 5.50 21.51
N SER A 364 -32.29 6.33 21.73
CA SER A 364 -31.74 6.64 23.07
C SER A 364 -31.68 8.15 23.33
N GLN A 365 -31.64 8.54 24.60
CA GLN A 365 -31.67 9.91 25.09
C GLN A 365 -30.76 10.12 26.30
N GLY A 366 -30.35 11.37 26.55
CA GLY A 366 -29.51 11.74 27.69
C GLY A 366 -29.70 13.19 28.09
N LEU A 367 -29.57 13.46 29.38
CA LEU A 367 -29.67 14.80 29.96
C LEU A 367 -28.38 15.12 30.71
N PHE A 368 -27.76 16.24 30.36
CA PHE A 368 -26.51 16.73 30.90
C PHE A 368 -26.76 18.09 31.56
N THR A 369 -26.37 18.23 32.81
CA THR A 369 -26.46 19.49 33.56
C THR A 369 -25.06 20.05 33.75
N LEU A 370 -24.87 21.33 33.44
CA LEU A 370 -23.58 22.02 33.50
C LEU A 370 -23.74 23.33 34.28
N GLU A 371 -22.71 23.73 35.01
CA GLU A 371 -22.62 25.08 35.57
C GLU A 371 -22.27 26.11 34.48
N GLU A 372 -22.51 27.39 34.75
CA GLU A 372 -22.13 28.47 33.83
C GLU A 372 -20.61 28.70 33.82
N GLY A 373 -20.03 28.95 32.64
CA GLY A 373 -18.59 29.15 32.46
C GLY A 373 -18.04 28.58 31.14
N PRO A 374 -18.29 27.30 30.81
CA PRO A 374 -17.77 26.73 29.57
C PRO A 374 -18.43 27.32 28.32
N GLN A 375 -17.63 27.54 27.27
CA GLN A 375 -18.09 28.12 26.01
C GLN A 375 -18.73 27.10 25.07
N GLY A 376 -18.28 25.84 25.14
CA GLY A 376 -18.78 24.77 24.28
C GLY A 376 -18.73 23.39 24.92
N PHE A 377 -19.66 22.54 24.49
CA PHE A 377 -19.73 21.13 24.81
C PHE A 377 -19.17 20.31 23.64
N LEU A 378 -18.22 19.42 23.93
CA LEU A 378 -17.53 18.57 22.97
C LEU A 378 -17.92 17.12 23.21
N PHE A 379 -18.26 16.37 22.16
CA PHE A 379 -18.53 14.94 22.30
C PHE A 379 -18.27 14.10 21.05
N VAL A 380 -18.22 12.78 21.25
CA VAL A 380 -18.34 11.74 20.23
C VAL A 380 -19.22 10.61 20.77
N LEU A 381 -19.85 9.85 19.89
CA LEU A 381 -20.66 8.70 20.30
C LEU A 381 -19.85 7.40 20.13
N LYS A 382 -19.98 6.49 21.08
CA LYS A 382 -19.40 5.15 21.06
C LYS A 382 -20.53 4.12 21.11
N GLN A 383 -20.63 3.29 20.07
CA GLN A 383 -21.66 2.24 19.97
C GLN A 383 -21.09 0.84 20.30
N SER A 384 -19.77 0.65 20.14
CA SER A 384 -19.05 -0.57 20.52
C SER A 384 -17.61 -0.21 20.90
N GLU A 385 -16.81 -1.17 21.41
CA GLU A 385 -15.37 -0.95 21.64
C GLU A 385 -14.60 -0.49 20.40
N LYS A 386 -15.06 -0.86 19.19
CA LYS A 386 -14.42 -0.53 17.92
C LYS A 386 -15.17 0.54 17.09
N THR A 387 -16.39 0.91 17.47
CA THR A 387 -17.27 1.79 16.68
C THR A 387 -17.47 3.14 17.35
N TRP A 388 -16.88 4.18 16.75
CA TRP A 388 -17.02 5.58 17.15
C TRP A 388 -17.67 6.39 16.03
N LEU A 389 -18.66 7.20 16.37
CA LEU A 389 -19.34 8.09 15.43
C LEU A 389 -18.89 9.53 15.69
N LYS A 390 -18.51 10.21 14.60
CA LYS A 390 -18.00 11.58 14.55
C LYS A 390 -18.76 12.38 13.48
N TYR A 391 -18.90 13.68 13.65
CA TYR A 391 -19.57 14.54 12.68
C TYR A 391 -18.58 14.98 11.58
N MET A 392 -18.73 14.43 10.38
CA MET A 392 -17.84 14.71 9.24
C MET A 392 -16.34 14.54 9.59
N GLY A 393 -16.01 13.47 10.33
CA GLY A 393 -14.65 13.16 10.81
C GLY A 393 -14.20 13.92 12.06
N ASN A 394 -14.95 14.93 12.51
CA ASN A 394 -14.61 15.77 13.66
C ASN A 394 -15.47 15.45 14.89
N ASP A 395 -15.00 15.86 16.06
CA ASP A 395 -15.79 15.79 17.28
C ASP A 395 -16.99 16.75 17.17
N PHE A 396 -18.12 16.37 17.76
CA PHE A 396 -19.32 17.22 17.78
C PHE A 396 -19.07 18.41 18.71
N TYR A 397 -19.38 19.61 18.23
CA TYR A 397 -19.29 20.84 19.01
C TYR A 397 -20.67 21.50 19.11
N VAL A 398 -21.06 21.84 20.35
CA VAL A 398 -22.32 22.52 20.69
C VAL A 398 -22.00 23.76 21.51
N PRO A 399 -22.27 24.98 21.01
CA PRO A 399 -22.01 26.21 21.75
C PRO A 399 -22.97 26.35 22.94
N LEU A 400 -22.46 26.85 24.07
CA LEU A 400 -23.21 27.02 25.33
C LEU A 400 -23.42 28.49 25.71
N SER A 401 -22.60 29.40 25.17
CA SER A 401 -22.71 30.85 25.35
C SER A 401 -23.43 31.54 24.18
N SER A 402 -24.18 32.60 24.48
CA SER A 402 -24.94 33.38 23.49
C SER A 402 -24.07 34.37 22.67
N SER A 403 -22.86 34.68 23.15
CA SER A 403 -21.91 35.57 22.47
C SER A 403 -21.35 35.00 21.16
N SER A 404 -21.25 33.68 21.04
CA SER A 404 -20.57 33.01 19.91
C SER A 404 -21.44 32.81 18.65
N ILE A 405 -22.66 33.36 18.64
CA ILE A 405 -23.62 33.20 17.53
C ILE A 405 -23.46 34.30 16.45
N SER A 406 -22.66 35.35 16.71
CA SER A 406 -22.56 36.56 15.86
C SER A 406 -21.40 36.59 14.85
N SER A 407 -20.45 35.66 14.86
CA SER A 407 -19.18 35.76 14.12
C SER A 407 -19.12 34.96 12.81
N VAL A 408 -20.12 35.14 11.93
CA VAL A 408 -20.04 34.69 10.53
C VAL A 408 -20.47 35.81 9.56
N LEU A 409 -19.56 36.75 9.31
CA LEU A 409 -19.46 37.59 8.09
C LEU A 409 -18.16 38.45 8.16
N PRO A 410 -17.44 38.71 7.05
CA PRO A 410 -16.10 39.31 7.09
C PRO A 410 -16.04 40.79 6.64
N THR A 411 -15.36 41.67 7.39
CA THR A 411 -14.91 42.98 6.85
C THR A 411 -13.70 43.59 7.57
N SER A 412 -12.66 43.89 6.77
CA SER A 412 -11.65 44.98 6.85
C SER A 412 -11.46 45.87 8.09
N GLY A 413 -10.20 46.19 8.44
CA GLY A 413 -9.83 47.56 8.87
C GLY A 413 -8.70 47.78 9.92
N LEU A 414 -7.45 47.86 9.45
CA LEU A 414 -6.27 48.61 9.94
C LEU A 414 -6.17 49.27 11.36
N SER A 415 -4.93 49.22 11.89
CA SER A 415 -4.19 50.18 12.77
C SER A 415 -3.89 49.73 14.22
N ALA A 416 -2.91 50.29 14.96
CA ALA A 416 -1.49 50.69 14.70
C ALA A 416 -0.83 51.13 16.04
N GLY A 417 0.50 50.99 16.22
CA GLY A 417 1.29 51.54 17.35
C GLY A 417 2.20 50.50 18.05
N GLN A 418 3.53 50.50 17.78
CA GLN A 418 4.63 51.17 18.52
C GLN A 418 5.07 50.44 19.82
N GLU A 419 6.25 49.78 19.85
CA GLU A 419 7.64 50.31 20.09
C GLU A 419 7.89 50.74 21.57
N THR A 420 9.01 50.51 22.29
CA THR A 420 10.33 49.81 22.12
C THR A 420 10.95 49.60 23.55
N PRO A 421 12.28 49.53 23.84
CA PRO A 421 13.19 48.38 23.66
C PRO A 421 14.08 47.98 24.88
N GLY A 422 14.70 46.79 24.80
CA GLY A 422 16.16 46.61 25.00
C GLY A 422 16.71 46.07 26.34
N LYS A 423 17.55 45.02 26.26
CA LYS A 423 19.01 45.08 26.56
C LYS A 423 19.76 43.78 26.28
N SER A 424 21.05 43.93 25.96
CA SER A 424 22.04 42.88 25.66
C SER A 424 23.08 42.71 26.78
N VAL A 425 23.76 41.56 26.81
CA VAL A 425 25.09 41.36 27.43
C VAL A 425 25.88 40.37 26.56
N GLU A 426 27.16 40.66 26.32
CA GLU A 426 28.16 39.82 25.63
C GLU A 426 29.39 39.60 26.55
N GLU A 427 30.42 38.94 26.00
CA GLU A 427 31.78 38.69 26.53
C GLU A 427 31.97 37.42 27.42
N SER A 428 33.06 36.65 27.33
CA SER A 428 34.38 36.90 26.69
C SER A 428 35.05 35.64 26.08
N GLU A 429 36.07 35.86 25.25
CA GLU A 429 36.86 34.86 24.50
C GLU A 429 38.14 34.34 25.20
N GLY A 430 38.75 33.30 24.63
CA GLY A 430 40.23 33.20 24.49
C GLY A 430 40.81 31.77 24.59
N SER A 431 41.91 31.39 23.93
CA SER A 431 42.64 31.97 22.78
C SER A 431 43.79 31.02 22.37
N LEU A 432 43.93 30.67 21.07
CA LEU A 432 45.20 30.28 20.41
C LEU A 432 44.95 30.16 18.88
N SER A 433 45.78 30.59 17.93
CA SER A 433 46.89 31.57 17.89
C SER A 433 47.08 32.05 16.44
N ALA A 434 47.91 33.08 16.22
CA ALA A 434 47.99 33.93 15.03
C ALA A 434 48.38 33.27 13.67
N TYR A 435 48.62 31.96 13.61
CA TYR A 435 49.07 31.27 12.39
C TYR A 435 48.01 31.31 11.25
N THR A 436 46.73 31.14 11.58
CA THR A 436 45.64 31.02 10.60
C THR A 436 45.29 32.35 9.90
N LYS A 437 45.66 33.50 10.48
CA LYS A 437 45.29 34.83 9.93
C LYS A 437 46.16 35.26 8.74
N GLY A 438 47.38 34.73 8.59
CA GLY A 438 48.25 35.02 7.44
C GLY A 438 47.73 34.39 6.15
N ILE A 439 47.50 33.06 6.19
CA ILE A 439 47.07 32.24 5.06
C ILE A 439 45.76 32.77 4.43
N ILE A 440 44.81 33.20 5.26
CA ILE A 440 43.52 33.74 4.81
C ILE A 440 43.67 35.08 4.06
N SER A 441 44.72 35.86 4.31
CA SER A 441 44.96 37.13 3.61
C SER A 441 45.61 36.94 2.22
N GLU A 442 46.52 35.98 2.07
CA GLU A 442 47.15 35.66 0.78
C GLU A 442 46.15 35.02 -0.19
N ILE A 443 45.31 34.10 0.29
CA ILE A 443 44.23 33.50 -0.52
C ILE A 443 43.26 34.58 -1.03
N ARG A 444 42.93 35.56 -0.17
CA ARG A 444 42.03 36.67 -0.54
C ARG A 444 42.67 37.64 -1.56
N SER A 445 43.99 37.80 -1.52
CA SER A 445 44.76 38.56 -2.52
C SER A 445 44.75 37.87 -3.89
N LEU A 446 44.99 36.56 -3.94
CA LEU A 446 45.07 35.78 -5.18
C LEU A 446 43.72 35.67 -5.92
N VAL A 447 42.61 35.62 -5.20
CA VAL A 447 41.25 35.53 -5.80
C VAL A 447 40.78 36.88 -6.40
N SER A 448 41.36 38.02 -6.00
CA SER A 448 40.92 39.35 -6.45
C SER A 448 41.48 39.84 -7.80
N ILE A 449 42.25 39.02 -8.53
CA ILE A 449 42.89 39.43 -9.81
C ILE A 449 42.21 38.80 -11.06
N SER A 450 41.19 37.95 -10.89
CA SER A 450 40.48 37.30 -12.02
C SER A 450 39.11 37.92 -12.36
N SER A 451 38.91 39.22 -12.12
CA SER A 451 37.67 39.93 -12.47
C SER A 451 37.90 41.38 -12.94
N GLU A 452 38.31 41.57 -14.20
CA GLU A 452 37.51 42.32 -15.20
C GLU A 452 38.19 42.41 -16.61
N LYS A 453 37.34 42.29 -17.65
CA LYS A 453 37.48 42.85 -19.02
C LYS A 453 38.65 42.41 -19.94
N SER A 454 38.42 41.25 -20.57
CA SER A 454 38.51 41.00 -22.03
C SER A 454 39.78 41.38 -22.83
N LEU A 455 40.44 40.38 -23.41
CA LEU A 455 40.70 40.27 -24.87
C LEU A 455 41.35 38.92 -25.27
N LYS A 456 40.71 38.24 -26.24
CA LYS A 456 41.26 37.28 -27.24
C LYS A 456 41.96 35.98 -26.77
N THR A 457 41.24 34.87 -27.05
CA THR A 457 41.75 33.63 -27.68
C THR A 457 43.01 32.98 -27.11
N LYS A 458 42.84 32.01 -26.19
CA LYS A 458 43.79 30.91 -25.95
C LYS A 458 43.02 29.58 -25.85
N THR A 459 43.62 28.50 -26.34
CA THR A 459 42.97 27.19 -26.53
C THR A 459 42.76 26.41 -25.23
N LYS A 460 41.78 25.51 -25.25
CA LYS A 460 41.36 24.64 -24.14
C LYS A 460 42.52 23.89 -23.49
N GLU A 461 43.45 23.41 -24.30
CA GLU A 461 44.64 22.64 -23.91
C GLU A 461 45.53 23.40 -22.92
N ALA A 462 45.57 24.74 -22.99
CA ALA A 462 46.34 25.55 -22.06
C ALA A 462 45.72 25.62 -20.65
N GLN A 463 44.41 25.41 -20.50
CA GLN A 463 43.78 25.30 -19.17
C GLN A 463 43.95 23.90 -18.58
N GLU A 464 43.86 22.85 -19.39
CA GLU A 464 44.09 21.47 -18.93
C GLU A 464 45.55 21.23 -18.49
N SER A 465 46.52 21.79 -19.23
CA SER A 465 47.95 21.74 -18.83
C SER A 465 48.22 22.44 -17.49
N ILE A 466 47.57 23.57 -17.21
CA ILE A 466 47.72 24.27 -15.93
C ILE A 466 47.07 23.46 -14.79
N LEU A 467 45.92 22.82 -15.05
CA LEU A 467 45.25 21.98 -14.05
C LEU A 467 46.12 20.76 -13.66
N GLN A 468 46.71 20.08 -14.65
CA GLN A 468 47.58 18.92 -14.42
C GLN A 468 48.86 19.29 -13.64
N GLU A 469 49.46 20.45 -13.90
CA GLU A 469 50.65 20.89 -13.14
C GLU A 469 50.29 21.22 -11.68
N ILE A 470 49.08 21.76 -11.42
CA ILE A 470 48.56 21.99 -10.05
C ILE A 470 48.33 20.66 -9.31
N GLU A 471 47.70 19.68 -9.95
CA GLU A 471 47.46 18.36 -9.35
C GLU A 471 48.77 17.62 -9.04
N LYS A 472 49.76 17.70 -9.94
CA LYS A 472 51.10 17.15 -9.73
C LYS A 472 51.82 17.80 -8.55
N LEU A 473 51.83 19.14 -8.47
CA LEU A 473 52.46 19.86 -7.36
C LEU A 473 51.76 19.58 -6.01
N ALA A 474 50.44 19.39 -6.01
CA ALA A 474 49.70 18.96 -4.83
C ALA A 474 50.09 17.54 -4.38
N ALA A 475 50.26 16.60 -5.32
CA ALA A 475 50.71 15.23 -5.02
C ALA A 475 52.17 15.18 -4.49
N GLU A 476 53.07 15.99 -5.04
CA GLU A 476 54.46 16.10 -4.57
C GLU A 476 54.51 16.65 -3.13
N ALA A 477 53.74 17.71 -2.82
CA ALA A 477 53.61 18.24 -1.47
C ALA A 477 53.05 17.21 -0.46
N TYR A 478 52.07 16.41 -0.88
CA TYR A 478 51.47 15.36 -0.05
C TYR A 478 52.46 14.21 0.23
N SER A 479 53.33 13.89 -0.73
CA SER A 479 54.37 12.86 -0.55
C SER A 479 55.47 13.31 0.41
N MET A 480 55.86 14.59 0.38
CA MET A 480 56.86 15.13 1.32
C MET A 480 56.35 15.10 2.76
N PHE A 481 55.09 15.47 2.99
CA PHE A 481 54.47 15.48 4.33
C PHE A 481 54.37 14.09 4.98
N ARG A 482 54.29 13.02 4.17
CA ARG A 482 54.19 11.64 4.67
C ARG A 482 55.53 10.99 5.02
N SER A 483 56.64 11.58 4.56
CA SER A 483 58.00 11.04 4.76
C SER A 483 58.68 11.47 6.07
N SER A 484 58.06 12.37 6.86
CA SER A 484 58.68 13.00 8.03
C SER A 484 58.17 12.51 9.41
N VAL A 485 57.53 11.33 9.49
CA VAL A 485 57.10 10.73 10.76
C VAL A 485 57.69 9.31 10.88
N ALA A 486 58.82 9.22 11.59
CA ALA A 486 59.43 7.95 11.99
C ALA A 486 59.06 7.64 13.46
N ALA A 487 58.61 6.41 13.73
CA ALA A 487 58.34 5.91 15.08
C ALA A 487 59.51 5.03 15.58
N PRO A 488 59.78 4.98 16.90
CA PRO A 488 60.83 4.14 17.50
C PRO A 488 60.39 2.67 17.70
N PRO A 489 61.33 1.73 17.88
CA PRO A 489 61.04 0.28 17.84
C PRO A 489 60.82 -0.41 19.21
N GLU A 490 60.09 -1.54 19.11
CA GLU A 490 60.14 -2.78 19.91
C GLU A 490 60.00 -2.76 21.45
N GLU A 491 59.02 -3.54 21.95
CA GLU A 491 59.32 -4.84 22.56
C GLU A 491 58.13 -5.81 22.37
N ALA A 492 58.39 -7.13 22.36
CA ALA A 492 57.46 -8.13 21.82
C ALA A 492 57.01 -9.19 22.85
N VAL A 493 55.71 -9.53 22.84
CA VAL A 493 55.16 -10.81 23.31
C VAL A 493 54.03 -11.22 22.35
N SER A 494 53.97 -12.51 22.01
CA SER A 494 53.09 -13.05 20.96
C SER A 494 51.77 -13.61 21.47
N GLU A 495 50.67 -13.25 20.82
CA GLU A 495 49.56 -14.16 20.49
C GLU A 495 48.83 -13.58 19.27
N THR A 496 48.72 -14.35 18.19
CA THR A 496 48.16 -13.88 16.91
C THR A 496 46.64 -14.03 16.89
N GLU A 497 45.93 -13.05 17.43
CA GLU A 497 44.64 -12.67 16.86
C GLU A 497 44.89 -11.87 15.57
N GLU A 498 44.25 -12.24 14.46
CA GLU A 498 44.17 -11.37 13.29
C GLU A 498 43.36 -10.13 13.69
N LEU A 499 44.06 -9.00 13.89
CA LEU A 499 43.43 -7.69 14.04
C LEU A 499 42.73 -7.31 12.73
N GLU A 500 41.49 -7.77 12.55
CA GLU A 500 40.61 -7.35 11.45
C GLU A 500 40.56 -5.82 11.45
N LEU A 501 41.11 -5.20 10.40
CA LEU A 501 41.07 -3.74 10.22
C LEU A 501 39.61 -3.27 10.31
N PRO A 502 39.32 -2.16 11.05
CA PRO A 502 37.95 -1.74 11.30
C PRO A 502 37.20 -1.55 9.97
N VAL A 503 36.11 -2.29 9.81
CA VAL A 503 35.34 -2.36 8.56
C VAL A 503 34.90 -0.95 8.16
N LYS A 504 35.41 -0.47 7.02
CA LYS A 504 35.09 0.87 6.52
C LYS A 504 33.64 0.94 6.04
N ILE A 505 32.76 1.39 6.94
CA ILE A 505 31.36 1.68 6.63
C ILE A 505 31.31 2.75 5.53
N GLN A 506 30.45 2.53 4.53
CA GLN A 506 30.08 3.54 3.53
C GLN A 506 28.58 3.45 3.31
N SER A 507 27.89 4.57 3.18
CA SER A 507 26.44 4.62 2.96
C SER A 507 25.95 3.73 1.81
N GLY A 508 26.71 3.60 0.71
CA GLY A 508 26.34 2.73 -0.41
C GLY A 508 26.53 1.22 -0.17
N THR A 509 27.01 0.81 1.02
CA THR A 509 27.37 -0.58 1.34
C THR A 509 27.05 -1.04 2.75
N GLY A 510 26.93 -0.15 3.74
CA GLY A 510 27.11 -0.53 5.14
C GLY A 510 28.52 -1.13 5.34
N THR A 511 28.59 -2.25 6.04
CA THR A 511 29.79 -3.12 6.15
C THR A 511 30.02 -3.94 4.87
N GLY A 512 28.96 -4.23 4.14
CA GLY A 512 28.88 -5.15 3.02
C GLY A 512 28.27 -6.52 3.36
N TYR A 513 27.98 -6.81 4.63
CA TYR A 513 27.35 -8.07 5.08
C TYR A 513 25.83 -7.96 5.24
N GLU A 514 25.25 -6.81 4.88
CA GLU A 514 23.87 -6.48 5.18
C GLU A 514 22.87 -7.47 4.54
N ILE A 515 21.85 -7.81 5.33
CA ILE A 515 20.65 -8.53 4.90
C ILE A 515 19.47 -7.67 5.34
N VAL A 516 18.74 -7.14 4.35
CA VAL A 516 17.62 -6.23 4.55
C VAL A 516 16.33 -7.04 4.68
N CYS A 517 15.52 -6.71 5.68
CA CYS A 517 14.11 -7.08 5.71
C CYS A 517 13.29 -5.83 5.34
N GLN A 518 12.37 -5.94 4.39
CA GLN A 518 11.31 -4.94 4.24
C GLN A 518 10.28 -5.20 5.35
N GLY A 519 10.15 -4.28 6.30
CA GLY A 519 9.35 -4.44 7.52
C GLY A 519 7.86 -4.16 7.36
N PHE A 520 7.33 -4.17 6.14
CA PHE A 520 5.93 -3.84 5.86
C PHE A 520 5.49 -4.37 4.49
N ASN A 521 4.18 -4.47 4.31
CA ASN A 521 3.53 -4.73 3.04
C ASN A 521 2.57 -3.57 2.70
N TRP A 522 1.85 -3.64 1.58
CA TRP A 522 0.97 -2.55 1.17
C TRP A 522 -0.20 -2.33 2.15
N GLU A 523 -0.68 -3.40 2.76
CA GLU A 523 -1.82 -3.43 3.68
C GLU A 523 -1.47 -2.98 5.12
N SER A 524 -0.20 -2.96 5.50
CA SER A 524 0.30 -2.60 6.84
C SER A 524 -0.27 -1.27 7.38
N ASN A 525 -0.62 -0.33 6.50
CA ASN A 525 -1.25 0.94 6.88
C ASN A 525 -2.62 0.76 7.57
N LYS A 526 -3.32 -0.35 7.31
CA LYS A 526 -4.69 -0.61 7.80
C LYS A 526 -4.74 -1.06 9.27
N SER A 527 -3.60 -1.45 9.84
CA SER A 527 -3.46 -1.76 11.28
C SER A 527 -3.79 -0.54 12.16
N GLY A 528 -3.30 0.65 11.79
CA GLY A 528 -3.33 1.83 12.67
C GLY A 528 -2.30 1.78 13.82
N LYS A 529 -1.57 0.67 13.99
CA LYS A 529 -0.57 0.42 15.03
C LYS A 529 0.60 -0.46 14.54
N TRP A 530 0.92 -0.41 13.25
CA TRP A 530 1.93 -1.25 12.62
C TRP A 530 3.29 -1.21 13.35
N TYR A 531 3.71 -0.05 13.85
CA TYR A 531 4.95 0.06 14.61
C TYR A 531 4.95 -0.78 15.90
N MET A 532 3.81 -1.05 16.52
CA MET A 532 3.73 -1.93 17.69
C MET A 532 3.68 -3.41 17.30
N GLU A 533 2.96 -3.76 16.23
CA GLU A 533 2.92 -5.13 15.69
C GLU A 533 4.30 -5.59 15.22
N LEU A 534 5.03 -4.75 14.46
CA LEU A 534 6.38 -5.07 14.01
C LEU A 534 7.41 -5.06 15.14
N LYS A 535 7.20 -4.28 16.22
CA LYS A 535 8.06 -4.28 17.42
C LYS A 535 8.06 -5.65 18.11
N GLU A 536 6.91 -6.34 18.15
CA GLU A 536 6.80 -7.71 18.68
C GLU A 536 7.60 -8.73 17.85
N LYS A 537 7.95 -8.40 16.60
CA LYS A 537 8.72 -9.25 15.68
C LYS A 537 10.23 -9.00 15.68
N ALA A 538 10.72 -8.00 16.43
CA ALA A 538 12.12 -7.59 16.38
C ALA A 538 13.11 -8.71 16.78
N GLU A 539 12.80 -9.46 17.85
CA GLU A 539 13.65 -10.58 18.32
C GLU A 539 13.63 -11.76 17.33
N GLU A 540 12.47 -12.08 16.77
CA GLU A 540 12.30 -13.12 15.75
C GLU A 540 13.14 -12.79 14.50
N LEU A 541 13.04 -11.55 13.99
CA LEU A 541 13.83 -11.08 12.84
C LEU A 541 15.34 -11.06 13.12
N SER A 542 15.78 -10.63 14.30
CA SER A 542 17.19 -10.68 14.69
C SER A 542 17.70 -12.12 14.77
N SER A 543 16.92 -13.05 15.33
CA SER A 543 17.26 -14.47 15.43
C SER A 543 17.42 -15.16 14.06
N LEU A 544 16.69 -14.69 13.04
CA LEU A 544 16.83 -15.15 11.66
C LEU A 544 18.10 -14.64 10.96
N GLY A 545 18.83 -13.69 11.56
CA GLY A 545 20.06 -13.14 11.03
C GLY A 545 19.90 -11.88 10.16
N PHE A 546 18.75 -11.19 10.23
CA PHE A 546 18.60 -9.87 9.61
C PHE A 546 19.46 -8.82 10.31
N THR A 547 20.06 -7.93 9.52
CA THR A 547 20.93 -6.85 10.05
C THR A 547 20.33 -5.47 9.82
N VAL A 548 19.39 -5.33 8.88
CA VAL A 548 18.75 -4.07 8.51
C VAL A 548 17.24 -4.29 8.36
N ILE A 549 16.42 -3.38 8.88
CA ILE A 549 14.98 -3.30 8.65
C ILE A 549 14.65 -2.00 7.91
N TRP A 550 13.87 -2.09 6.83
CA TRP A 550 13.30 -0.95 6.12
C TRP A 550 11.87 -0.73 6.61
N LEU A 551 11.65 0.42 7.27
CA LEU A 551 10.33 0.86 7.75
C LEU A 551 9.60 1.69 6.69
N PRO A 552 8.26 1.67 6.66
CA PRO A 552 7.47 2.44 5.70
C PRO A 552 7.61 3.97 5.89
N PRO A 553 7.13 4.80 4.95
CA PRO A 553 7.23 6.25 5.06
C PRO A 553 6.57 6.77 6.34
N PRO A 554 7.31 7.45 7.24
CA PRO A 554 6.81 7.79 8.57
C PRO A 554 5.90 9.02 8.59
N THR A 555 5.70 9.69 7.46
CA THR A 555 5.14 11.04 7.35
C THR A 555 3.61 11.04 7.21
N GLU A 556 2.94 12.06 7.75
CA GLU A 556 1.53 12.33 7.42
C GLU A 556 1.34 12.54 5.91
N SER A 557 0.43 11.78 5.33
CA SER A 557 0.29 11.59 3.89
C SER A 557 -1.17 11.56 3.48
N VAL A 558 -1.44 12.02 2.25
CA VAL A 558 -2.77 11.96 1.63
C VAL A 558 -3.16 10.51 1.30
N SER A 559 -2.21 9.71 0.79
CA SER A 559 -2.35 8.26 0.69
C SER A 559 -2.06 7.61 2.04
N PRO A 560 -2.86 6.65 2.51
CA PRO A 560 -2.64 6.04 3.82
C PRO A 560 -1.33 5.24 3.89
N GLU A 561 -0.78 4.82 2.74
CA GLU A 561 0.51 4.12 2.62
C GLU A 561 1.76 5.01 2.76
N GLY A 562 1.59 6.33 2.89
CA GLY A 562 2.70 7.26 3.14
C GLY A 562 3.33 7.90 1.89
N TYR A 563 3.11 7.34 0.70
CA TYR A 563 3.68 7.80 -0.59
C TYR A 563 3.02 9.05 -1.20
N MET A 564 2.32 9.86 -0.43
CA MET A 564 1.85 11.19 -0.85
C MET A 564 2.04 12.18 0.31
N PRO A 565 3.29 12.33 0.81
CA PRO A 565 3.60 13.00 2.07
C PRO A 565 3.23 14.48 2.02
N LYS A 566 2.86 15.05 3.17
CA LYS A 566 2.28 16.40 3.25
C LYS A 566 3.07 17.32 4.19
N ASP A 567 3.05 17.09 5.51
CA ASP A 567 3.98 17.76 6.44
C ASP A 567 5.10 16.80 6.86
N LEU A 568 6.30 17.01 6.32
CA LEU A 568 7.47 16.15 6.57
C LEU A 568 7.84 16.06 8.06
N TYR A 569 7.52 17.06 8.87
CA TYR A 569 7.79 17.03 10.32
C TYR A 569 6.67 16.39 11.16
N ASN A 570 5.51 16.11 10.57
CA ASN A 570 4.42 15.40 11.24
C ASN A 570 4.54 13.89 11.00
N LEU A 571 5.12 13.17 11.96
CA LEU A 571 5.34 11.72 11.86
C LEU A 571 4.19 10.88 12.45
N ASN A 572 2.98 11.45 12.56
CA ASN A 572 1.78 10.72 12.96
C ASN A 572 1.09 10.16 11.72
N SER A 573 1.60 9.01 11.26
CA SER A 573 1.16 8.31 10.05
C SER A 573 0.05 7.29 10.34
N ARG A 574 -0.36 6.53 9.32
CA ARG A 574 -1.24 5.36 9.50
C ARG A 574 -0.55 4.16 10.15
N TYR A 575 0.78 4.13 10.17
CA TYR A 575 1.56 3.07 10.80
C TYR A 575 1.71 3.26 12.31
N GLY A 576 1.53 4.49 12.81
CA GLY A 576 1.54 4.83 14.22
C GLY A 576 1.99 6.28 14.47
N THR A 577 2.06 6.62 15.75
CA THR A 577 2.52 7.93 16.25
C THR A 577 4.04 8.07 16.22
N ILE A 578 4.54 9.31 16.38
CA ILE A 578 5.97 9.59 16.50
C ILE A 578 6.65 8.88 17.69
N ASP A 579 5.94 8.70 18.80
CA ASP A 579 6.48 8.02 19.99
C ASP A 579 6.55 6.50 19.76
N GLU A 580 5.51 5.91 19.15
CA GLU A 580 5.51 4.50 18.71
C GLU A 580 6.63 4.23 17.69
N LEU A 581 6.90 5.17 16.78
CA LEU A 581 8.01 5.11 15.84
C LEU A 581 9.38 5.10 16.57
N LYS A 582 9.60 6.03 17.51
CA LYS A 582 10.83 6.04 18.33
C LYS A 582 11.00 4.74 19.12
N GLU A 583 9.91 4.18 19.65
CA GLU A 583 9.95 2.94 20.41
C GLU A 583 10.35 1.73 19.55
N ILE A 584 9.80 1.58 18.33
CA ILE A 584 10.22 0.50 17.43
C ILE A 584 11.66 0.66 16.95
N VAL A 585 12.13 1.88 16.64
CA VAL A 585 13.54 2.11 16.27
C VAL A 585 14.49 1.67 17.39
N ASN A 586 14.21 2.11 18.62
CA ASN A 586 14.97 1.70 19.81
C ASN A 586 14.94 0.18 20.02
N LYS A 587 13.78 -0.48 19.86
CA LYS A 587 13.69 -1.94 19.98
C LYS A 587 14.53 -2.68 18.93
N PHE A 588 14.59 -2.21 17.69
CA PHE A 588 15.46 -2.80 16.67
C PHE A 588 16.95 -2.59 16.99
N HIS A 589 17.34 -1.42 17.48
CA HIS A 589 18.71 -1.17 17.95
C HIS A 589 19.12 -2.11 19.09
N GLN A 590 18.22 -2.38 20.05
CA GLN A 590 18.47 -3.31 21.17
C GLN A 590 18.74 -4.75 20.72
N VAL A 591 18.22 -5.18 19.56
CA VAL A 591 18.45 -6.50 18.97
C VAL A 591 19.49 -6.49 17.84
N GLY A 592 20.27 -5.41 17.72
CA GLY A 592 21.38 -5.27 16.76
C GLY A 592 20.98 -4.94 15.33
N ILE A 593 19.69 -4.66 15.06
CA ILE A 593 19.18 -4.34 13.72
C ILE A 593 19.25 -2.83 13.46
N LYS A 594 19.79 -2.48 12.29
CA LYS A 594 19.85 -1.10 11.77
C LYS A 594 18.54 -0.72 11.08
N VAL A 595 18.10 0.53 11.22
CA VAL A 595 16.78 0.97 10.74
C VAL A 595 16.91 1.96 9.59
N LEU A 596 16.31 1.63 8.44
CA LEU A 596 16.14 2.56 7.32
C LEU A 596 14.75 3.20 7.38
N GLY A 597 14.71 4.53 7.18
CA GLY A 597 13.48 5.26 6.91
C GLY A 597 13.22 5.32 5.40
N ASP A 598 11.97 5.14 5.00
CA ASP A 598 11.54 5.42 3.63
C ASP A 598 11.36 6.93 3.43
N ALA A 599 12.16 7.52 2.54
CA ALA A 599 12.22 8.94 2.29
C ALA A 599 11.63 9.26 0.91
N VAL A 600 10.36 9.68 0.92
CA VAL A 600 9.61 10.14 -0.25
C VAL A 600 9.96 11.60 -0.54
N LEU A 601 10.87 11.80 -1.50
CA LEU A 601 11.47 13.12 -1.77
C LEU A 601 11.02 13.76 -3.09
N ASN A 602 10.70 12.97 -4.12
CA ASN A 602 10.42 13.49 -5.46
C ASN A 602 9.19 14.43 -5.52
N HIS A 603 8.16 14.14 -4.74
CA HIS A 603 6.88 14.80 -4.80
C HIS A 603 6.28 14.98 -3.40
N ARG A 604 5.45 16.01 -3.23
CA ARG A 604 4.86 16.34 -1.93
C ARG A 604 3.49 16.99 -2.10
N CYS A 605 2.55 16.65 -1.23
CA CYS A 605 1.22 17.24 -1.21
C CYS A 605 1.23 18.63 -0.56
N ALA A 606 0.62 19.60 -1.24
CA ALA A 606 0.39 20.93 -0.70
C ALA A 606 -0.69 20.93 0.40
N HIS A 607 -0.63 21.92 1.28
CA HIS A 607 -1.63 22.12 2.35
C HIS A 607 -2.80 22.99 1.91
N TYR A 608 -2.55 23.95 1.02
CA TYR A 608 -3.51 24.96 0.63
C TYR A 608 -3.52 25.15 -0.89
N LYS A 609 -4.66 25.64 -1.38
CA LYS A 609 -4.79 26.10 -2.76
C LYS A 609 -4.31 27.54 -2.88
N ASN A 610 -3.65 27.86 -3.99
CA ASN A 610 -3.38 29.23 -4.37
C ASN A 610 -4.63 29.96 -4.88
N GLN A 611 -4.47 31.23 -5.27
CA GLN A 611 -5.56 32.09 -5.76
C GLN A 611 -6.29 31.54 -7.00
N ASN A 612 -5.64 30.69 -7.79
CA ASN A 612 -6.21 30.04 -8.97
C ASN A 612 -6.80 28.64 -8.66
N GLY A 613 -6.91 28.26 -7.38
CA GLY A 613 -7.48 26.98 -6.95
C GLY A 613 -6.55 25.77 -7.02
N VAL A 614 -5.25 25.99 -7.23
CA VAL A 614 -4.24 24.92 -7.43
C VAL A 614 -3.48 24.61 -6.15
N TRP A 615 -3.32 23.31 -5.85
CA TRP A 615 -2.65 22.79 -4.67
C TRP A 615 -1.11 22.89 -4.78
N ASN A 616 -0.54 24.07 -4.53
CA ASN A 616 0.92 24.29 -4.57
C ASN A 616 1.47 25.18 -3.44
N ILE A 617 0.71 25.41 -2.37
CA ILE A 617 1.17 26.11 -1.15
C ILE A 617 1.34 25.08 -0.03
N PHE A 618 2.58 24.92 0.44
CA PHE A 618 2.96 23.93 1.45
C PHE A 618 2.87 24.53 2.86
N GLY A 619 2.60 23.68 3.84
CA GLY A 619 2.54 24.03 5.26
C GLY A 619 3.52 23.20 6.08
N GLY A 620 3.31 23.20 7.40
CA GLY A 620 4.26 22.64 8.35
C GLY A 620 5.51 23.51 8.49
N ARG A 621 6.61 22.91 8.95
CA ARG A 621 7.91 23.60 9.07
C ARG A 621 8.52 23.94 7.70
N LEU A 622 8.19 23.17 6.66
CA LEU A 622 8.63 23.38 5.27
C LEU A 622 7.51 24.07 4.50
N ASN A 623 7.26 25.33 4.85
CA ASN A 623 6.19 26.18 4.32
C ASN A 623 6.53 26.79 2.94
N TRP A 624 6.94 25.93 2.00
CA TRP A 624 7.28 26.30 0.63
C TRP A 624 6.09 26.87 -0.15
N ASP A 625 6.41 27.57 -1.23
CA ASP A 625 5.45 28.00 -2.25
C ASP A 625 5.75 27.31 -3.61
N ASP A 626 5.07 27.79 -4.65
CA ASP A 626 5.15 27.27 -6.02
C ASP A 626 6.52 27.42 -6.70
N ARG A 627 7.49 28.12 -6.09
CA ARG A 627 8.90 28.08 -6.51
C ARG A 627 9.58 26.75 -6.19
N ALA A 628 9.03 25.97 -5.25
CA ALA A 628 9.48 24.61 -4.95
C ALA A 628 8.88 23.56 -5.89
N VAL A 629 8.03 23.95 -6.86
CA VAL A 629 7.38 23.04 -7.82
C VAL A 629 7.99 23.21 -9.21
N VAL A 630 8.35 22.11 -9.86
CA VAL A 630 9.07 22.10 -11.15
C VAL A 630 8.31 22.80 -12.29
N ALA A 631 9.06 23.42 -13.22
CA ALA A 631 8.57 24.26 -14.33
C ALA A 631 7.65 23.54 -15.34
N ASP A 632 7.74 22.23 -15.44
CA ASP A 632 7.16 21.42 -16.51
C ASP A 632 5.97 20.54 -16.09
N ASP A 633 5.60 20.49 -14.81
CA ASP A 633 4.49 19.69 -14.27
C ASP A 633 3.09 20.18 -14.75
N PRO A 634 2.31 19.34 -15.47
CA PRO A 634 0.89 19.47 -15.76
C PRO A 634 0.09 20.54 -15.05
N HIS A 635 -0.04 20.33 -13.74
CA HIS A 635 -1.28 20.57 -13.01
C HIS A 635 -1.10 21.54 -11.84
N PHE A 636 0.15 21.78 -11.42
CA PHE A 636 0.47 22.43 -10.15
C PHE A 636 1.03 23.85 -10.24
N GLN A 637 0.81 24.54 -11.37
CA GLN A 637 1.13 25.97 -11.63
C GLN A 637 2.56 26.38 -11.26
N ARG A 638 3.41 26.37 -12.29
CA ARG A 638 4.85 26.19 -12.15
C ARG A 638 5.62 27.51 -11.99
N ARG A 639 6.52 27.60 -11.00
CA ARG A 639 7.50 28.70 -10.87
C ARG A 639 8.94 28.29 -10.51
N GLY A 640 9.21 27.01 -10.24
CA GLY A 640 10.58 26.48 -10.13
C GLY A 640 11.28 26.33 -11.50
N ASN A 641 12.42 25.66 -11.49
CA ASN A 641 13.16 25.22 -12.68
C ASN A 641 12.58 23.91 -13.24
N LYS A 642 12.98 23.54 -14.46
CA LYS A 642 12.57 22.29 -15.11
C LYS A 642 12.95 21.06 -14.27
N SER A 643 12.10 20.02 -14.28
CA SER A 643 12.40 18.74 -13.66
C SER A 643 13.74 18.18 -14.15
N SER A 644 14.39 17.42 -13.27
CA SER A 644 15.67 16.75 -13.55
C SER A 644 15.52 15.23 -13.73
N GLY A 645 14.27 14.78 -13.83
CA GLY A 645 13.83 13.40 -13.99
C GLY A 645 12.31 13.35 -14.23
N ASP A 646 11.71 12.19 -14.00
CA ASP A 646 10.29 11.94 -14.29
C ASP A 646 9.31 12.61 -13.33
N ASN A 647 8.14 12.99 -13.86
CA ASN A 647 7.06 13.58 -13.06
C ASN A 647 6.08 12.52 -12.55
N PHE A 648 5.84 12.50 -11.23
CA PHE A 648 4.75 11.78 -10.60
C PHE A 648 3.45 12.59 -10.72
N HIS A 649 2.47 12.12 -11.49
CA HIS A 649 1.33 12.97 -11.90
C HIS A 649 0.30 13.28 -10.81
N ALA A 650 0.28 12.56 -9.69
CA ALA A 650 -0.76 12.70 -8.67
C ALA A 650 -0.43 13.73 -7.56
N ALA A 651 0.79 14.28 -7.52
CA ALA A 651 1.20 15.30 -6.54
C ALA A 651 2.24 16.27 -7.14
N PRO A 652 2.37 17.50 -6.60
CA PRO A 652 3.41 18.45 -7.00
C PRO A 652 4.82 17.83 -6.95
N ASN A 653 5.53 17.85 -8.08
CA ASN A 653 6.92 17.41 -8.19
C ASN A 653 7.87 18.51 -7.71
N ILE A 654 8.85 18.14 -6.87
CA ILE A 654 9.69 19.08 -6.12
C ILE A 654 10.93 19.49 -6.90
N ASP A 655 11.19 20.79 -6.94
CA ASP A 655 12.37 21.36 -7.59
C ASP A 655 13.61 21.28 -6.67
N HIS A 656 14.26 20.11 -6.68
CA HIS A 656 15.53 19.86 -6.01
C HIS A 656 16.70 20.75 -6.50
N SER A 657 16.53 21.53 -7.58
CA SER A 657 17.55 22.50 -8.03
C SER A 657 17.59 23.77 -7.17
N GLN A 658 16.54 24.07 -6.40
CA GLN A 658 16.52 25.21 -5.48
C GLN A 658 17.37 24.96 -4.23
N ASP A 659 18.21 25.94 -3.85
CA ASP A 659 19.04 25.85 -2.63
C ASP A 659 18.21 25.72 -1.35
N PHE A 660 17.07 26.42 -1.25
CA PHE A 660 16.22 26.37 -0.06
C PHE A 660 15.56 24.99 0.10
N VAL A 661 15.08 24.39 -0.99
CA VAL A 661 14.55 23.01 -0.98
C VAL A 661 15.62 22.02 -0.54
N ARG A 662 16.84 22.12 -1.10
CA ARG A 662 17.96 21.24 -0.68
C ARG A 662 18.32 21.44 0.78
N LYS A 663 18.42 22.67 1.25
CA LYS A 663 18.75 23.00 2.64
C LYS A 663 17.75 22.38 3.60
N ASP A 664 16.46 22.59 3.35
CA ASP A 664 15.39 22.13 4.23
C ASP A 664 15.27 20.60 4.25
N ILE A 665 15.47 19.92 3.11
CA ILE A 665 15.53 18.45 3.05
C ILE A 665 16.74 17.91 3.83
N LYS A 666 17.92 18.54 3.73
CA LYS A 666 19.10 18.17 4.54
C LYS A 666 18.80 18.34 6.03
N GLU A 667 18.24 19.47 6.46
CA GLU A 667 17.83 19.69 7.85
C GLU A 667 16.82 18.63 8.35
N TRP A 668 15.87 18.22 7.50
CA TRP A 668 14.88 17.19 7.83
C TRP A 668 15.48 15.79 7.96
N LEU A 669 16.34 15.36 7.04
CA LEU A 669 17.01 14.06 7.11
C LEU A 669 17.94 13.97 8.33
N CYS A 670 18.69 15.03 8.63
CA CYS A 670 19.52 15.10 9.84
C CYS A 670 18.66 15.08 11.11
N TRP A 671 17.52 15.75 11.12
CA TRP A 671 16.56 15.72 12.22
C TRP A 671 15.97 14.32 12.44
N LEU A 672 15.58 13.62 11.36
CA LEU A 672 15.09 12.24 11.42
C LEU A 672 16.12 11.29 12.05
N ARG A 673 17.40 11.35 11.64
CA ARG A 673 18.46 10.53 12.28
C ARG A 673 18.62 10.87 13.76
N LYS A 674 18.68 12.15 14.10
CA LYS A 674 18.96 12.61 15.46
C LYS A 674 17.82 12.35 16.44
N GLU A 675 16.58 12.64 16.04
CA GLU A 675 15.43 12.65 16.95
C GLU A 675 14.62 11.34 16.92
N ILE A 676 14.68 10.58 15.81
CA ILE A 676 14.00 9.28 15.66
C ILE A 676 14.98 8.12 15.80
N GLY A 677 16.24 8.30 15.40
CA GLY A 677 17.28 7.26 15.46
C GLY A 677 17.49 6.48 14.17
N TYR A 678 16.97 6.94 13.02
CA TYR A 678 17.21 6.25 11.75
C TYR A 678 18.71 6.15 11.43
N ASP A 679 19.16 4.94 11.08
CA ASP A 679 20.54 4.70 10.67
C ASP A 679 20.76 5.04 9.19
N GLY A 680 19.72 4.93 8.36
CA GLY A 680 19.84 5.09 6.91
C GLY A 680 18.52 5.27 6.16
N TRP A 681 18.57 5.16 4.83
CA TRP A 681 17.46 5.54 3.95
C TRP A 681 17.15 4.48 2.87
N ARG A 682 15.86 4.22 2.63
CA ARG A 682 15.37 3.84 1.31
C ARG A 682 14.85 5.12 0.65
N LEU A 683 15.29 5.40 -0.57
CA LEU A 683 14.94 6.60 -1.31
C LEU A 683 13.92 6.22 -2.38
N ASP A 684 12.72 6.78 -2.26
CA ASP A 684 11.59 6.55 -3.15
C ASP A 684 11.79 7.20 -4.53
N PHE A 685 11.33 6.53 -5.59
CA PHE A 685 11.17 7.09 -6.94
C PHE A 685 12.36 7.96 -7.42
N VAL A 686 13.59 7.48 -7.24
CA VAL A 686 14.81 8.30 -7.50
C VAL A 686 15.10 8.53 -8.99
N ARG A 687 14.25 8.00 -9.90
CA ARG A 687 14.19 8.38 -11.31
C ARG A 687 13.54 9.77 -11.53
N GLY A 688 12.83 10.30 -10.53
CA GLY A 688 12.16 11.60 -10.59
C GLY A 688 13.08 12.82 -10.53
N PHE A 689 14.29 12.67 -10.00
CA PHE A 689 15.24 13.76 -9.82
C PHE A 689 16.70 13.31 -9.93
N TRP A 690 17.61 14.25 -10.21
CA TRP A 690 19.02 13.94 -10.45
C TRP A 690 19.74 13.40 -9.21
N GLY A 691 20.42 12.26 -9.36
CA GLY A 691 21.14 11.55 -8.29
C GLY A 691 22.28 12.36 -7.63
N GLY A 692 22.76 13.44 -8.25
CA GLY A 692 23.69 14.35 -7.59
C GLY A 692 23.06 15.13 -6.41
N TYR A 693 21.74 15.37 -6.43
CA TYR A 693 21.04 15.88 -5.25
C TYR A 693 20.95 14.85 -4.13
N VAL A 694 20.83 13.56 -4.48
CA VAL A 694 20.90 12.45 -3.50
C VAL A 694 22.26 12.43 -2.82
N LYS A 695 23.37 12.54 -3.56
CA LYS A 695 24.72 12.68 -2.96
C LYS A 695 24.74 13.79 -1.92
N ASP A 696 24.22 14.95 -2.29
CA ASP A 696 24.12 16.14 -1.44
C ASP A 696 23.34 15.91 -0.13
N TYR A 697 22.33 15.02 -0.15
CA TYR A 697 21.55 14.60 1.01
C TYR A 697 22.26 13.53 1.84
N LEU A 698 22.97 12.60 1.21
CA LEU A 698 23.72 11.54 1.90
C LEU A 698 25.00 12.08 2.56
N ASP A 699 25.71 13.01 1.92
CA ASP A 699 26.86 13.71 2.52
C ASP A 699 26.45 14.52 3.76
N ALA A 700 25.28 15.16 3.73
CA ALA A 700 24.79 15.95 4.85
C ALA A 700 24.22 15.10 5.99
N SER A 701 23.55 13.99 5.65
CA SER A 701 22.90 13.12 6.63
C SER A 701 23.75 11.94 7.08
N GLU A 702 24.94 11.69 6.52
CA GLU A 702 25.91 10.64 6.92
C GLU A 702 25.30 9.26 7.31
N PRO A 703 24.45 8.64 6.47
CA PRO A 703 23.78 7.39 6.84
C PRO A 703 24.70 6.17 6.80
N TYR A 704 24.39 5.18 7.64
CA TYR A 704 25.02 3.86 7.67
C TYR A 704 24.83 3.11 6.34
N PHE A 705 23.60 3.15 5.80
CA PHE A 705 23.21 2.45 4.57
C PHE A 705 22.16 3.28 3.80
N ALA A 706 22.24 3.29 2.48
CA ALA A 706 21.34 4.03 1.60
C ALA A 706 21.08 3.26 0.30
N VAL A 707 19.81 3.06 -0.05
CA VAL A 707 19.38 2.41 -1.30
C VAL A 707 18.34 3.26 -2.03
N GLY A 708 18.53 3.47 -3.34
CA GLY A 708 17.56 4.12 -4.21
C GLY A 708 16.70 3.13 -5.01
N GLU A 709 15.42 3.45 -5.15
CA GLU A 709 14.54 2.81 -6.13
C GLU A 709 14.66 3.47 -7.51
N TYR A 710 15.63 3.02 -8.29
CA TYR A 710 15.67 3.32 -9.72
C TYR A 710 14.95 2.21 -10.48
N TRP A 711 13.62 2.32 -10.56
CA TRP A 711 12.80 1.39 -11.33
C TRP A 711 12.53 1.97 -12.72
N ASP A 712 12.92 1.23 -13.75
CA ASP A 712 12.62 1.54 -15.14
C ASP A 712 12.12 0.31 -15.91
N SER A 713 11.62 0.51 -17.13
CA SER A 713 11.18 -0.60 -17.98
C SER A 713 12.38 -1.36 -18.57
N LEU A 714 12.33 -2.69 -18.49
CA LEU A 714 13.24 -3.59 -19.19
C LEU A 714 13.08 -3.46 -20.72
N SER A 715 14.06 -3.97 -21.47
CA SER A 715 14.02 -4.03 -22.92
C SER A 715 13.21 -5.24 -23.41
N TYR A 716 12.31 -5.00 -24.36
CA TYR A 716 11.47 -6.02 -25.00
C TYR A 716 11.45 -5.83 -26.52
N THR A 717 11.56 -6.92 -27.26
CA THR A 717 11.45 -6.96 -28.72
C THR A 717 10.26 -7.84 -29.09
N TYR A 718 9.26 -7.28 -29.79
CA TYR A 718 7.99 -7.94 -30.14
C TYR A 718 7.23 -8.57 -28.95
N GLY A 719 7.30 -7.95 -27.77
CA GLY A 719 6.67 -8.42 -26.54
C GLY A 719 7.51 -9.41 -25.73
N GLU A 720 8.61 -9.91 -26.30
CA GLU A 720 9.52 -10.83 -25.64
C GLU A 720 10.67 -10.10 -24.96
N MET A 721 11.00 -10.48 -23.72
CA MET A 721 12.07 -9.84 -22.96
C MET A 721 13.43 -10.14 -23.60
N ASP A 722 14.18 -9.09 -23.96
CA ASP A 722 15.50 -9.24 -24.54
C ASP A 722 16.44 -9.97 -23.56
N HIS A 723 17.32 -10.84 -24.09
CA HIS A 723 18.33 -11.48 -23.24
C HIS A 723 19.34 -10.45 -22.70
N ASN A 724 19.74 -9.48 -23.54
CA ASN A 724 20.65 -8.43 -23.12
C ASN A 724 19.89 -7.26 -22.48
N GLN A 725 20.05 -7.09 -21.17
CA GLN A 725 19.51 -5.97 -20.40
C GLN A 725 20.60 -4.96 -19.96
N ASP A 726 21.77 -4.97 -20.61
CA ASP A 726 22.90 -4.05 -20.34
C ASP A 726 22.45 -2.59 -20.31
N ALA A 727 21.61 -2.18 -21.25
CA ALA A 727 21.07 -0.81 -21.28
C ALA A 727 20.24 -0.48 -20.04
N HIS A 728 19.54 -1.43 -19.43
CA HIS A 728 18.76 -1.23 -18.21
C HIS A 728 19.67 -1.14 -16.98
N ARG A 729 20.58 -2.12 -16.78
CA ARG A 729 21.55 -2.05 -15.67
C ARG A 729 22.50 -0.86 -15.78
N GLN A 730 22.82 -0.39 -16.99
CA GLN A 730 23.60 0.83 -17.19
C GLN A 730 22.90 2.07 -16.63
N ARG A 731 21.58 2.26 -16.87
CA ARG A 731 20.84 3.41 -16.33
C ARG A 731 20.84 3.45 -14.80
N ILE A 732 20.75 2.29 -14.16
CA ILE A 732 20.90 2.16 -12.69
C ILE A 732 22.33 2.51 -12.25
N ILE A 733 23.37 2.04 -12.96
CA ILE A 733 24.76 2.41 -12.67
C ILE A 733 25.02 3.90 -12.90
N ASP A 734 24.44 4.52 -13.92
CA ASP A 734 24.57 5.95 -14.18
C ASP A 734 23.96 6.79 -13.05
N TRP A 735 22.83 6.35 -12.49
CA TRP A 735 22.25 6.94 -11.29
C TRP A 735 23.15 6.73 -10.05
N ILE A 736 23.69 5.52 -9.83
CA ILE A 736 24.64 5.23 -8.74
C ILE A 736 25.88 6.14 -8.89
N ASN A 737 26.42 6.30 -10.10
CA ASN A 737 27.54 7.19 -10.41
C ASN A 737 27.20 8.67 -10.16
N ALA A 738 25.98 9.11 -10.47
CA ALA A 738 25.51 10.46 -10.13
C ALA A 738 25.50 10.68 -8.60
N THR A 739 25.23 9.65 -7.80
CA THR A 739 25.41 9.71 -6.32
C THR A 739 26.88 9.68 -5.87
N SER A 740 27.85 9.61 -6.80
CA SER A 740 29.26 9.26 -6.52
C SER A 740 29.43 7.92 -5.79
N GLY A 741 28.51 6.97 -6.02
CA GLY A 741 28.48 5.69 -5.32
C GLY A 741 28.21 5.81 -3.82
N THR A 742 27.60 6.90 -3.34
CA THR A 742 27.16 7.05 -1.94
C THR A 742 25.84 6.32 -1.67
N ALA A 743 25.05 6.00 -2.69
CA ALA A 743 23.90 5.09 -2.59
C ALA A 743 24.18 3.77 -3.32
N GLY A 744 23.59 2.68 -2.83
CA GLY A 744 23.26 1.52 -3.67
C GLY A 744 21.91 1.75 -4.37
N ALA A 745 21.51 0.83 -5.24
CA ALA A 745 20.18 0.82 -5.84
C ALA A 745 19.57 -0.58 -5.82
N PHE A 746 18.24 -0.66 -5.81
CA PHE A 746 17.55 -1.93 -6.02
C PHE A 746 17.87 -2.51 -7.39
N ASP A 747 18.28 -3.79 -7.45
CA ASP A 747 18.62 -4.48 -8.69
C ASP A 747 17.36 -4.99 -9.40
N VAL A 748 16.57 -4.04 -9.90
CA VAL A 748 15.36 -4.28 -10.70
C VAL A 748 15.68 -5.12 -11.94
N THR A 749 16.91 -5.00 -12.47
CA THR A 749 17.40 -5.84 -13.58
C THR A 749 17.44 -7.32 -13.18
N THR A 750 18.03 -7.64 -12.02
CA THR A 750 18.00 -9.02 -11.50
C THR A 750 16.59 -9.48 -11.17
N LYS A 751 15.75 -8.68 -10.51
CA LYS A 751 14.34 -9.04 -10.20
C LYS A 751 13.60 -9.51 -11.46
N GLY A 752 13.68 -8.74 -12.55
CA GLY A 752 12.94 -9.07 -13.77
C GLY A 752 13.53 -10.21 -14.60
N ILE A 753 14.87 -10.31 -14.70
CA ILE A 753 15.48 -11.44 -15.41
C ILE A 753 15.24 -12.75 -14.63
N LEU A 754 15.33 -12.71 -13.30
CA LEU A 754 15.05 -13.86 -12.44
C LEU A 754 13.58 -14.26 -12.51
N HIS A 755 12.64 -13.31 -12.52
CA HIS A 755 11.23 -13.57 -12.80
C HIS A 755 11.07 -14.34 -14.14
N ALA A 756 11.56 -13.79 -15.25
CA ALA A 756 11.41 -14.42 -16.57
C ALA A 756 12.10 -15.80 -16.67
N ALA A 757 13.30 -15.95 -16.11
CA ALA A 757 14.04 -17.20 -16.11
C ALA A 757 13.30 -18.33 -15.36
N LEU A 758 12.75 -18.02 -14.17
CA LEU A 758 12.01 -18.99 -13.37
C LEU A 758 10.64 -19.28 -13.97
N ASP A 759 9.91 -18.24 -14.40
CA ASP A 759 8.58 -18.35 -15.00
C ASP A 759 8.59 -19.31 -16.21
N ARG A 760 9.44 -19.01 -17.20
CA ARG A 760 9.47 -19.66 -18.51
C ARG A 760 10.37 -20.89 -18.59
N CYS A 761 11.07 -21.23 -17.50
CA CYS A 761 12.12 -22.26 -17.50
C CYS A 761 13.21 -21.94 -18.54
N GLU A 762 13.85 -20.79 -18.34
CA GLU A 762 14.88 -20.19 -19.19
C GLU A 762 16.10 -19.79 -18.34
N TYR A 763 16.64 -20.74 -17.55
CA TYR A 763 17.72 -20.48 -16.58
C TYR A 763 19.03 -19.99 -17.23
N TRP A 764 19.22 -20.21 -18.53
CA TRP A 764 20.30 -19.65 -19.35
C TRP A 764 20.34 -18.12 -19.31
N ARG A 765 19.20 -17.45 -19.08
CA ARG A 765 19.14 -15.98 -18.94
C ARG A 765 19.93 -15.45 -17.75
N LEU A 766 20.27 -16.30 -16.76
CA LEU A 766 21.00 -15.93 -15.55
C LEU A 766 22.52 -15.83 -15.75
N SER A 767 22.99 -15.84 -17.01
CA SER A 767 24.38 -15.64 -17.38
C SER A 767 24.50 -14.69 -18.59
N ASP A 768 25.22 -13.59 -18.44
CA ASP A 768 25.52 -12.69 -19.55
C ASP A 768 26.58 -13.26 -20.51
N GLN A 769 26.84 -12.54 -21.61
CA GLN A 769 27.82 -12.95 -22.63
C GLN A 769 29.26 -13.09 -22.11
N LYS A 770 29.56 -12.65 -20.88
CA LYS A 770 30.87 -12.74 -20.22
C LYS A 770 30.88 -13.77 -19.08
N GLY A 771 29.82 -14.57 -18.93
CA GLY A 771 29.70 -15.57 -17.86
C GLY A 771 29.46 -14.96 -16.48
N LYS A 772 28.90 -13.74 -16.41
CA LYS A 772 28.58 -13.04 -15.16
C LYS A 772 27.07 -12.97 -14.95
N PRO A 773 26.59 -12.71 -13.72
CA PRO A 773 25.20 -12.37 -13.48
C PRO A 773 24.72 -11.21 -14.40
N PRO A 774 23.48 -11.25 -14.91
CA PRO A 774 23.02 -10.33 -15.94
C PRO A 774 22.45 -9.01 -15.39
N GLY A 775 22.23 -8.90 -14.08
CA GLY A 775 21.76 -7.67 -13.43
C GLY A 775 22.89 -6.70 -13.03
N VAL A 776 22.55 -5.71 -12.21
CA VAL A 776 23.52 -4.74 -11.63
C VAL A 776 24.57 -5.48 -10.80
N VAL A 777 24.18 -6.57 -10.12
CA VAL A 777 25.07 -7.44 -9.34
C VAL A 777 26.22 -8.03 -10.15
N GLY A 778 26.09 -8.19 -11.48
CA GLY A 778 27.21 -8.66 -12.33
C GLY A 778 28.26 -7.60 -12.65
N TRP A 779 27.93 -6.31 -12.45
CA TRP A 779 28.78 -5.17 -12.79
C TRP A 779 29.29 -4.44 -11.55
N TRP A 780 28.42 -4.18 -10.58
CA TRP A 780 28.77 -3.50 -9.33
C TRP A 780 28.03 -4.14 -8.14
N PRO A 781 28.43 -5.37 -7.71
CA PRO A 781 27.70 -6.11 -6.69
C PRO A 781 27.63 -5.36 -5.36
N SER A 782 28.68 -4.60 -4.99
CA SER A 782 28.67 -3.76 -3.79
C SER A 782 27.72 -2.55 -3.84
N ARG A 783 26.93 -2.36 -4.91
CA ARG A 783 25.90 -1.31 -5.00
C ARG A 783 24.55 -1.88 -5.44
N ALA A 784 24.44 -3.21 -5.57
CA ALA A 784 23.22 -3.90 -5.96
C ALA A 784 22.47 -4.43 -4.72
N VAL A 785 21.28 -3.91 -4.46
CA VAL A 785 20.35 -4.46 -3.46
C VAL A 785 19.39 -5.41 -4.17
N THR A 786 19.63 -6.71 -4.06
CA THR A 786 18.88 -7.74 -4.77
C THR A 786 17.60 -8.08 -4.03
N PHE A 787 16.49 -8.27 -4.74
CA PHE A 787 15.19 -8.59 -4.14
C PHE A 787 14.37 -9.46 -5.12
N ILE A 788 13.43 -10.25 -4.60
CA ILE A 788 12.48 -11.00 -5.43
C ILE A 788 11.07 -10.41 -5.41
N GLU A 789 10.74 -9.60 -4.40
CA GLU A 789 9.43 -8.98 -4.23
C GLU A 789 9.54 -7.76 -3.29
N ASN A 790 8.67 -6.77 -3.47
CA ASN A 790 8.47 -5.63 -2.57
C ASN A 790 6.96 -5.35 -2.42
N HIS A 791 6.58 -4.21 -1.83
CA HIS A 791 5.16 -3.87 -1.63
C HIS A 791 4.38 -3.56 -2.91
N ASP A 792 5.04 -3.14 -4.00
CA ASP A 792 4.40 -2.82 -5.28
C ASP A 792 4.34 -4.01 -6.23
N THR A 793 5.48 -4.68 -6.39
CA THR A 793 5.62 -5.86 -7.24
C THR A 793 4.76 -7.01 -6.72
N GLY A 794 4.73 -7.22 -5.40
CA GLY A 794 3.91 -8.22 -4.72
C GLY A 794 2.78 -7.61 -3.89
N SER A 795 2.58 -8.14 -2.67
CA SER A 795 1.53 -7.71 -1.74
C SER A 795 0.12 -7.70 -2.38
N THR A 796 -0.70 -6.67 -2.10
CA THR A 796 -2.02 -6.47 -2.74
C THR A 796 -1.97 -5.64 -4.02
N GLN A 797 -0.95 -4.82 -4.26
CA GLN A 797 -0.76 -4.13 -5.56
C GLN A 797 -0.53 -5.14 -6.70
N GLY A 798 0.42 -6.07 -6.50
CA GLY A 798 0.71 -7.17 -7.40
C GLY A 798 1.17 -6.77 -8.80
N HIS A 799 1.82 -5.61 -8.96
CA HIS A 799 2.15 -5.06 -10.27
C HIS A 799 3.16 -5.90 -11.06
N TRP A 800 3.96 -6.73 -10.39
CA TRP A 800 4.94 -7.61 -11.04
C TRP A 800 5.32 -8.81 -10.15
N ARG A 801 4.28 -9.55 -9.72
CA ARG A 801 4.41 -10.65 -8.76
C ARG A 801 5.47 -11.66 -9.21
N PHE A 802 6.28 -12.13 -8.29
CA PHE A 802 7.22 -13.21 -8.57
C PHE A 802 6.45 -14.51 -8.91
N PRO A 803 7.00 -15.41 -9.76
CA PRO A 803 6.31 -16.64 -10.14
C PRO A 803 5.97 -17.53 -8.94
N GLY A 804 4.67 -17.77 -8.74
CA GLY A 804 4.15 -18.47 -7.56
C GLY A 804 4.69 -19.89 -7.41
N GLY A 805 5.07 -20.26 -6.19
CA GLY A 805 5.68 -21.55 -5.87
C GLY A 805 7.15 -21.70 -6.30
N LYS A 806 7.77 -20.63 -6.80
CA LYS A 806 9.21 -20.55 -7.17
C LYS A 806 9.98 -19.52 -6.33
N GLU A 807 9.35 -18.94 -5.29
CA GLU A 807 9.91 -17.93 -4.39
C GLU A 807 11.21 -18.42 -3.74
N MET A 808 11.24 -19.68 -3.30
CA MET A 808 12.44 -20.26 -2.68
C MET A 808 13.62 -20.43 -3.63
N GLN A 809 13.39 -20.63 -4.93
CA GLN A 809 14.47 -20.58 -5.93
C GLN A 809 15.01 -19.15 -6.07
N GLY A 810 14.12 -18.16 -6.04
CA GLY A 810 14.49 -16.74 -6.01
C GLY A 810 15.33 -16.39 -4.78
N TYR A 811 14.94 -16.87 -3.60
CA TYR A 811 15.71 -16.67 -2.36
C TYR A 811 17.03 -17.44 -2.33
N ALA A 812 17.08 -18.68 -2.83
CA ALA A 812 18.31 -19.44 -2.99
C ALA A 812 19.32 -18.68 -3.88
N TYR A 813 18.85 -18.00 -4.93
CA TYR A 813 19.67 -17.08 -5.72
C TYR A 813 20.14 -15.89 -4.87
N ILE A 814 19.24 -15.00 -4.43
CA ILE A 814 19.67 -13.71 -3.86
C ILE A 814 20.42 -13.83 -2.51
N LEU A 815 20.15 -14.85 -1.69
CA LEU A 815 20.80 -15.02 -0.39
C LEU A 815 22.18 -15.66 -0.50
N THR A 816 22.43 -16.51 -1.50
CA THR A 816 23.77 -17.10 -1.73
C THR A 816 24.68 -16.20 -2.56
N HIS A 817 24.11 -15.29 -3.36
CA HIS A 817 24.86 -14.49 -4.33
C HIS A 817 25.50 -13.22 -3.73
N PRO A 818 26.44 -12.59 -4.46
CA PRO A 818 26.89 -11.23 -4.17
C PRO A 818 25.74 -10.21 -4.22
N GLY A 819 26.03 -8.95 -3.87
CA GLY A 819 24.99 -7.96 -3.57
C GLY A 819 24.44 -8.06 -2.14
N THR A 820 23.56 -7.12 -1.80
CA THR A 820 22.88 -7.02 -0.51
C THR A 820 21.44 -7.51 -0.67
N PRO A 821 21.09 -8.71 -0.19
CA PRO A 821 19.73 -9.24 -0.34
C PRO A 821 18.72 -8.49 0.52
N SER A 822 17.55 -8.23 -0.06
CA SER A 822 16.36 -7.70 0.58
C SER A 822 15.24 -8.73 0.50
N VAL A 823 14.71 -9.09 1.67
CA VAL A 823 13.68 -10.11 1.86
C VAL A 823 12.35 -9.43 2.20
N PHE A 824 11.27 -9.90 1.58
CA PHE A 824 9.95 -9.29 1.70
C PHE A 824 9.18 -9.81 2.92
N TYR A 825 8.45 -8.89 3.61
CA TYR A 825 7.68 -9.17 4.82
C TYR A 825 6.77 -10.40 4.69
N ASP A 826 5.92 -10.41 3.65
CA ASP A 826 4.89 -11.44 3.48
C ASP A 826 5.50 -12.84 3.29
N HIS A 827 6.73 -12.92 2.77
CA HIS A 827 7.42 -14.20 2.58
C HIS A 827 8.07 -14.69 3.89
N ILE A 828 8.60 -13.79 4.74
CA ILE A 828 9.12 -14.16 6.06
C ILE A 828 8.01 -14.63 6.99
N PHE A 829 6.83 -14.02 6.97
CA PHE A 829 5.70 -14.44 7.80
C PHE A 829 4.79 -15.43 7.05
N SER A 830 5.41 -16.40 6.37
CA SER A 830 4.75 -17.48 5.62
C SER A 830 5.47 -18.83 5.78
N HIS A 831 5.04 -19.84 5.02
CA HIS A 831 5.70 -21.14 4.95
C HIS A 831 7.18 -21.09 4.55
N CYS A 832 7.65 -20.03 3.88
CA CYS A 832 9.04 -19.87 3.47
C CYS A 832 10.02 -19.54 4.62
N GLN A 833 9.54 -19.21 5.83
CA GLN A 833 10.36 -18.66 6.93
C GLN A 833 11.59 -19.50 7.27
N SER A 834 11.40 -20.81 7.45
CA SER A 834 12.45 -21.74 7.88
C SER A 834 13.55 -21.91 6.83
N GLU A 835 13.16 -22.03 5.56
CA GLU A 835 14.09 -22.15 4.44
C GLU A 835 14.87 -20.84 4.23
N ILE A 836 14.21 -19.68 4.30
CA ILE A 836 14.88 -18.37 4.23
C ILE A 836 15.87 -18.18 5.38
N GLY A 837 15.48 -18.50 6.62
CA GLY A 837 16.37 -18.43 7.78
C GLY A 837 17.60 -19.36 7.65
N GLY A 838 17.43 -20.55 7.08
CA GLY A 838 18.53 -21.46 6.79
C GLY A 838 19.46 -20.96 5.67
N LEU A 839 18.93 -20.32 4.62
CA LEU A 839 19.73 -19.65 3.58
C LEU A 839 20.51 -18.45 4.15
N ILE A 840 19.90 -17.64 5.03
CA ILE A 840 20.60 -16.57 5.76
C ILE A 840 21.72 -17.14 6.64
N SER A 841 21.47 -18.25 7.35
CA SER A 841 22.48 -18.94 8.14
C SER A 841 23.67 -19.42 7.29
N ILE A 842 23.42 -19.98 6.10
CA ILE A 842 24.47 -20.37 5.13
C ILE A 842 25.28 -19.14 4.72
N ARG A 843 24.62 -18.05 4.33
CA ARG A 843 25.28 -16.79 3.93
C ARG A 843 26.22 -16.27 5.02
N ASN A 844 25.71 -16.17 6.24
CA ASN A 844 26.43 -15.61 7.38
C ASN A 844 27.64 -16.47 7.78
N ARG A 845 27.48 -17.79 7.93
CA ARG A 845 28.58 -18.67 8.37
C ARG A 845 29.72 -18.82 7.36
N ASN A 846 29.43 -18.66 6.07
CA ASN A 846 30.45 -18.64 5.01
C ASN A 846 31.12 -17.26 4.80
N LYS A 847 30.69 -16.23 5.56
CA LYS A 847 31.07 -14.82 5.39
C LYS A 847 30.79 -14.29 3.96
N ILE A 848 29.70 -14.73 3.32
CA ILE A 848 29.28 -14.21 2.01
C ILE A 848 28.79 -12.77 2.18
N ASN A 849 29.24 -11.88 1.31
CA ASN A 849 29.03 -10.45 1.40
C ASN A 849 28.78 -9.83 0.01
N CYS A 850 28.42 -8.55 -0.03
CA CYS A 850 28.11 -7.84 -1.26
C CYS A 850 29.27 -7.75 -2.28
N ARG A 851 30.51 -8.07 -1.89
CA ARG A 851 31.70 -8.11 -2.77
C ARG A 851 32.20 -9.54 -3.03
N SER A 852 31.47 -10.57 -2.57
CA SER A 852 31.80 -11.96 -2.86
C SER A 852 31.98 -12.20 -4.36
N THR A 853 32.88 -13.10 -4.68
CA THR A 853 33.16 -13.57 -6.04
C THR A 853 32.14 -14.63 -6.44
N ILE A 854 31.82 -14.68 -7.73
CA ILE A 854 30.89 -15.66 -8.29
C ILE A 854 31.44 -16.24 -9.60
N LYS A 855 31.35 -17.56 -9.72
CA LYS A 855 31.68 -18.33 -10.91
C LYS A 855 30.45 -19.13 -11.33
N ILE A 856 29.79 -18.72 -12.40
CA ILE A 856 28.69 -19.49 -13.00
C ILE A 856 29.29 -20.76 -13.59
N THR A 857 28.80 -21.93 -13.17
CA THR A 857 29.26 -23.24 -13.64
C THR A 857 28.31 -23.87 -14.64
N LYS A 858 27.01 -23.53 -14.58
CA LYS A 858 25.99 -24.02 -15.50
C LYS A 858 24.89 -22.97 -15.69
N ALA A 859 24.46 -22.75 -16.93
CA ALA A 859 23.34 -21.86 -17.27
C ALA A 859 22.67 -22.39 -18.54
N GLU A 860 21.74 -23.34 -18.36
CA GLU A 860 21.06 -24.08 -19.42
C GLU A 860 19.54 -23.85 -19.36
N ARG A 861 18.74 -24.56 -20.14
CA ARG A 861 17.27 -24.35 -20.16
C ARG A 861 16.64 -24.54 -18.79
N ASP A 862 16.96 -25.64 -18.13
CA ASP A 862 16.29 -26.17 -16.95
C ASP A 862 17.13 -26.06 -15.66
N VAL A 863 18.34 -25.51 -15.72
CA VAL A 863 19.24 -25.41 -14.57
C VAL A 863 20.18 -24.21 -14.66
N TYR A 864 20.30 -23.50 -13.54
CA TYR A 864 21.38 -22.56 -13.26
C TYR A 864 22.16 -23.05 -12.05
N ALA A 865 23.49 -22.99 -12.13
CA ALA A 865 24.37 -23.28 -11.01
C ALA A 865 25.59 -22.35 -10.97
N ALA A 866 26.00 -21.99 -9.75
CA ALA A 866 27.13 -21.12 -9.50
C ALA A 866 27.88 -21.51 -8.22
N ILE A 867 29.16 -21.14 -8.17
CA ILE A 867 30.02 -21.23 -6.98
C ILE A 867 30.35 -19.82 -6.51
N ILE A 868 30.19 -19.57 -5.21
CA ILE A 868 30.39 -18.27 -4.55
C ILE A 868 31.53 -18.40 -3.54
N ASP A 869 32.53 -17.53 -3.65
CA ASP A 869 33.77 -17.48 -2.84
C ASP A 869 34.51 -18.81 -2.67
N GLU A 870 34.32 -19.77 -3.58
CA GLU A 870 34.83 -21.15 -3.46
C GLU A 870 34.41 -21.82 -2.13
N LYS A 871 33.28 -21.40 -1.56
CA LYS A 871 32.74 -21.88 -0.27
C LYS A 871 31.33 -22.43 -0.38
N VAL A 872 30.49 -21.83 -1.23
CA VAL A 872 29.09 -22.23 -1.41
C VAL A 872 28.84 -22.51 -2.88
N ALA A 873 28.31 -23.68 -3.19
CA ALA A 873 27.74 -23.98 -4.50
C ALA A 873 26.21 -23.93 -4.38
N MET A 874 25.54 -23.32 -5.36
CA MET A 874 24.08 -23.20 -5.41
C MET A 874 23.57 -23.63 -6.78
N LYS A 875 22.42 -24.31 -6.79
CA LYS A 875 21.67 -24.64 -8.01
C LYS A 875 20.18 -24.32 -7.83
N ILE A 876 19.56 -23.83 -8.91
CA ILE A 876 18.11 -23.68 -9.09
C ILE A 876 17.64 -24.27 -10.44
N GLY A 877 16.33 -24.48 -10.59
CA GLY A 877 15.67 -25.12 -11.73
C GLY A 877 15.52 -26.64 -11.58
N PRO A 878 14.67 -27.31 -12.38
CA PRO A 878 14.45 -28.76 -12.23
C PRO A 878 15.61 -29.64 -12.73
N GLY A 879 16.48 -29.14 -13.61
CA GLY A 879 17.58 -29.90 -14.22
C GLY A 879 18.64 -30.38 -13.24
N HIS A 880 19.44 -31.38 -13.62
CA HIS A 880 20.47 -31.96 -12.73
C HIS A 880 21.79 -31.16 -12.76
N TYR A 881 22.40 -31.04 -11.58
CA TYR A 881 23.75 -30.53 -11.32
C TYR A 881 24.22 -30.99 -9.94
N GLU A 882 25.49 -31.34 -9.84
CA GLU A 882 26.25 -31.46 -8.59
C GLU A 882 27.61 -30.76 -8.77
N PRO A 883 28.17 -30.12 -7.74
CA PRO A 883 29.46 -29.45 -7.84
C PRO A 883 30.62 -30.46 -7.97
N HIS A 884 31.54 -30.19 -8.90
CA HIS A 884 32.68 -31.07 -9.16
C HIS A 884 33.59 -31.22 -7.93
N SER A 885 33.87 -32.47 -7.56
CA SER A 885 34.60 -32.82 -6.32
C SER A 885 36.12 -32.97 -6.49
N GLU A 886 36.69 -32.61 -7.65
CA GLU A 886 38.12 -32.84 -7.95
C GLU A 886 39.07 -31.90 -7.20
N SER A 887 38.65 -30.64 -6.97
CA SER A 887 39.47 -29.63 -6.27
C SER A 887 39.05 -29.40 -4.81
N GLN A 888 37.81 -29.75 -4.46
CA GLN A 888 37.21 -29.40 -3.18
C GLN A 888 36.06 -30.36 -2.84
N LYS A 889 35.93 -30.74 -1.57
CA LYS A 889 34.88 -31.65 -1.13
C LYS A 889 33.62 -30.87 -0.78
N TRP A 890 32.50 -31.20 -1.41
CA TRP A 890 31.21 -30.54 -1.19
C TRP A 890 30.29 -31.40 -0.31
N SER A 891 29.58 -30.76 0.62
CA SER A 891 28.52 -31.36 1.44
C SER A 891 27.21 -30.63 1.23
N LEU A 892 26.12 -31.36 1.01
CA LEU A 892 24.79 -30.78 0.86
C LEU A 892 24.37 -30.12 2.18
N ALA A 893 24.11 -28.81 2.13
CA ALA A 893 23.74 -27.99 3.28
C ALA A 893 22.23 -27.72 3.34
N MET A 894 21.57 -27.63 2.18
CA MET A 894 20.14 -27.41 2.06
C MET A 894 19.60 -27.90 0.72
N GLU A 895 18.37 -28.39 0.71
CA GLU A 895 17.61 -28.78 -0.48
C GLU A 895 16.13 -28.45 -0.27
N GLY A 896 15.48 -27.97 -1.33
CA GLY A 896 14.05 -27.76 -1.39
C GLY A 896 13.54 -27.90 -2.82
N ARG A 897 12.34 -27.38 -3.12
CA ARG A 897 11.74 -27.53 -4.45
C ARG A 897 12.59 -26.84 -5.51
N ASP A 898 13.17 -27.64 -6.40
CA ASP A 898 14.03 -27.22 -7.51
C ASP A 898 15.22 -26.34 -7.11
N TYR A 899 15.71 -26.43 -5.86
CA TYR A 899 16.97 -25.80 -5.46
C TYR A 899 17.81 -26.68 -4.52
N LYS A 900 19.13 -26.54 -4.61
CA LYS A 900 20.11 -27.18 -3.73
C LYS A 900 21.25 -26.23 -3.41
N VAL A 901 21.77 -26.31 -2.19
CA VAL A 901 22.93 -25.55 -1.73
C VAL A 901 23.91 -26.51 -1.06
N TRP A 902 25.18 -26.42 -1.45
CA TRP A 902 26.28 -27.17 -0.86
C TRP A 902 27.29 -26.21 -0.26
N GLU A 903 27.93 -26.64 0.82
CA GLU A 903 29.07 -25.98 1.41
C GLU A 903 30.34 -26.80 1.13
N ALA A 904 31.45 -26.11 0.92
CA ALA A 904 32.76 -26.73 0.89
C ALA A 904 33.16 -27.19 2.30
N SER A 905 33.74 -28.40 2.38
CA SER A 905 34.53 -28.79 3.55
C SER A 905 35.81 -27.93 3.57
N GLY A 906 35.99 -27.16 4.64
CA GLY A 906 37.23 -26.40 4.91
C GLY A 906 38.39 -27.29 5.35
#